data_AF-A0A7C8N4I8-F1
#
_entry.id   AF-A0A7C8N4I8-F1
#
_cell.length_a   1.000
_cell.length_b   1.000
_cell.length_c   1.000
_cell.angle_alpha   90.00
_cell.angle_beta   90.00
_cell.angle_gamma   90.00
#
_symmetry.space_group_name_H-M   'P 1'
#
loop_
_entity.id
_entity.type
_entity.pdbx_description
1 polymer ?
#
loop_
_entity_poly.entity_id
_entity_poly.type
_entity_poly.pdbx_seq_one_letter_code
_entity_poly.pdbx_strand_id
1 'polypeptide(L)'
;MSITNESPQVRLRNLSVAIERLEEVFDSGFSQWGQLNIPSAAHYFQLSYAEIIRILNLITEEDWKKDADPELKPKFRIIFKRCVGLLSRSFDHTKEAGVSLWPVHKELLSDVRRLCERRDINGTNGLGLHVIKMYQQLYDTWPPAREAWTACGTDLQPDAGFDLIFDEFLDLENRRQKTQGDYESYARSSWNLLQEACSALHIPQNQLIPGDDFFNNDTRPTYVDYPCNSEEFLYGKENRPGILSVKSSLGAPLTINEQSKIENATKKHNAKPPLQPSKTVPAELVYSMTQDNAVADIEDTLRDIQVSGLDEMHIARPAAERLITPTCENRKEILVLYKDDLCHIIEDIYTKKFKMPLDRETVPFSPDKREHWLKLAADEITTARGLIKANINRPGSPAEDKKLRLAAYRLKLSRALYVFGLLSGESDASPAQVKKALLERLDDWITYEQVWNTGDSHILERVHLSQEASSIVQQHIKTRKANIAQWGEMRDKLRKSPSHIYVTSNKTNKAQGQAGEDVSPVLTEEQIKTAHLLLDSVLNPKLPSASDYVLDIREERRRREWFQKRAHARLTGGPIPERTHKKVVNPFTAGGPPGWQNLRRETRWERLGLLNLPRQSPLSWHRERFREELAELREAKKPLEKLSEASDVFFALSRAKYDGFPISDMPAFRARHTAIYGYMLAKYTSRWAFYRVLAFLCRAPSRSTMREVVNPSKDTKLAVVARRHNIDPEKFTSIGRRLRRVWPLPP
;
A
#
# COMPACT_ATOMS: atom_id res chain seq x y z
N MET A 1 -41.24 -18.90 11.38
CA MET A 1 -41.72 -20.30 11.51
C MET A 1 -40.56 -21.23 11.17
N SER A 2 -40.22 -22.16 12.05
CA SER A 2 -39.12 -23.11 11.85
C SER A 2 -39.57 -24.20 10.87
N ILE A 3 -39.19 -24.04 9.59
CA ILE A 3 -39.50 -24.96 8.47
C ILE A 3 -38.70 -26.29 8.58
N THR A 4 -37.82 -26.41 9.58
CA THR A 4 -36.81 -27.48 9.65
C THR A 4 -37.36 -28.86 10.00
N ASN A 5 -38.61 -28.98 10.46
CA ASN A 5 -39.21 -30.27 10.87
C ASN A 5 -40.27 -30.83 9.90
N GLU A 6 -40.57 -30.16 8.78
CA GLU A 6 -41.56 -30.65 7.81
C GLU A 6 -40.98 -31.79 6.94
N SER A 7 -41.82 -32.55 6.24
CA SER A 7 -41.31 -33.51 5.24
C SER A 7 -40.80 -32.78 3.97
N PRO A 8 -39.83 -33.34 3.22
CA PRO A 8 -39.36 -32.73 1.97
C PRO A 8 -40.49 -32.42 0.97
N GLN A 9 -41.53 -33.26 0.92
CA GLN A 9 -42.69 -33.06 0.05
C GLN A 9 -43.56 -31.88 0.48
N VAL A 10 -43.74 -31.68 1.80
CA VAL A 10 -44.47 -30.53 2.34
C VAL A 10 -43.69 -29.24 2.07
N ARG A 11 -42.37 -29.24 2.29
CA ARG A 11 -41.51 -28.09 1.95
C ARG A 11 -41.57 -27.75 0.47
N LEU A 12 -41.45 -28.76 -0.41
CA LEU A 12 -41.57 -28.56 -1.85
C LEU A 12 -42.90 -27.91 -2.23
N ARG A 13 -44.02 -28.41 -1.68
CA ARG A 13 -45.35 -27.83 -1.89
C ARG A 13 -45.41 -26.38 -1.41
N ASN A 14 -44.87 -26.08 -0.24
CA ASN A 14 -44.82 -24.73 0.33
C ASN A 14 -44.01 -23.78 -0.56
N LEU A 15 -42.87 -24.23 -1.10
CA LEU A 15 -42.07 -23.44 -2.05
C LEU A 15 -42.80 -23.22 -3.37
N SER A 16 -43.51 -24.23 -3.90
CA SER A 16 -44.32 -24.08 -5.11
C SER A 16 -45.41 -23.02 -4.95
N VAL A 17 -46.18 -23.09 -3.85
CA VAL A 17 -47.24 -22.11 -3.53
C VAL A 17 -46.64 -20.70 -3.35
N ALA A 18 -45.48 -20.59 -2.70
CA ALA A 18 -44.82 -19.30 -2.52
C ALA A 18 -44.37 -18.67 -3.85
N ILE A 19 -43.89 -19.48 -4.81
CA ILE A 19 -43.52 -18.99 -6.15
C ILE A 19 -44.75 -18.62 -6.97
N GLU A 20 -45.83 -19.41 -6.93
CA GLU A 20 -47.08 -19.08 -7.63
C GLU A 20 -47.62 -17.73 -7.16
N ARG A 21 -47.65 -17.51 -5.85
CA ARG A 21 -47.99 -16.20 -5.28
C ARG A 21 -47.07 -15.10 -5.77
N LEU A 22 -45.75 -15.33 -5.83
CA LEU A 22 -44.81 -14.31 -6.34
C LEU A 22 -45.05 -14.02 -7.83
N GLU A 23 -45.32 -15.01 -8.66
CA GLU A 23 -45.65 -14.81 -10.07
C GLU A 23 -46.91 -13.94 -10.22
N GLU A 24 -47.97 -14.21 -9.45
CA GLU A 24 -49.18 -13.37 -9.41
C GLU A 24 -48.87 -11.93 -8.98
N VAL A 25 -48.00 -11.75 -7.98
CA VAL A 25 -47.59 -10.43 -7.51
C VAL A 25 -46.89 -9.65 -8.61
N PHE A 26 -45.95 -10.28 -9.32
CA PHE A 26 -45.26 -9.66 -10.46
C PHE A 26 -46.20 -9.40 -11.65
N ASP A 27 -47.17 -10.28 -11.91
CA ASP A 27 -48.18 -10.10 -12.97
C ASP A 27 -49.12 -8.92 -12.66
N SER A 28 -49.44 -8.71 -11.37
CA SER A 28 -50.29 -7.59 -10.92
C SER A 28 -49.58 -6.23 -10.90
N GLY A 29 -48.28 -6.18 -11.20
CA GLY A 29 -47.46 -4.96 -11.07
C GLY A 29 -47.44 -4.41 -9.65
N PHE A 30 -47.52 -5.27 -8.63
CA PHE A 30 -47.55 -4.91 -7.20
C PHE A 30 -48.76 -4.06 -6.78
N SER A 31 -49.84 -4.02 -7.56
CA SER A 31 -51.02 -3.16 -7.34
C SER A 31 -51.79 -3.44 -6.03
N GLN A 32 -51.61 -4.62 -5.42
CA GLN A 32 -52.31 -5.02 -4.19
C GLN A 32 -51.70 -4.46 -2.89
N TRP A 33 -50.63 -3.67 -2.96
CA TRP A 33 -49.90 -3.17 -1.78
C TRP A 33 -50.80 -2.53 -0.71
N GLY A 34 -51.82 -1.76 -1.11
CA GLY A 34 -52.75 -1.10 -0.19
C GLY A 34 -53.68 -2.06 0.57
N GLN A 35 -54.04 -3.19 -0.05
CA GLN A 35 -54.86 -4.22 0.59
C GLN A 35 -54.08 -4.99 1.67
N LEU A 36 -52.76 -5.05 1.53
CA LEU A 36 -51.85 -5.75 2.42
C LEU A 36 -51.25 -4.87 3.52
N ASN A 37 -51.71 -3.62 3.64
CA ASN A 37 -51.17 -2.63 4.57
C ASN A 37 -49.65 -2.42 4.43
N ILE A 38 -49.14 -2.55 3.19
CA ILE A 38 -47.74 -2.28 2.85
C ILE A 38 -47.63 -0.79 2.50
N PRO A 39 -46.56 -0.06 2.86
CA PRO A 39 -46.51 1.39 2.69
C PRO A 39 -46.57 1.88 1.22
N SER A 40 -46.03 1.11 0.27
CA SER A 40 -46.08 1.45 -1.15
C SER A 40 -45.84 0.23 -2.05
N ALA A 41 -46.10 0.38 -3.36
CA ALA A 41 -45.74 -0.61 -4.36
C ALA A 41 -44.23 -0.94 -4.36
N ALA A 42 -43.36 0.05 -4.09
CA ALA A 42 -41.92 -0.15 -3.99
C ALA A 42 -41.53 -1.05 -2.79
N HIS A 43 -42.18 -0.87 -1.64
CA HIS A 43 -42.02 -1.75 -0.48
C HIS A 43 -42.53 -3.16 -0.78
N TYR A 44 -43.64 -3.28 -1.51
CA TYR A 44 -44.15 -4.60 -1.87
C TYR A 44 -43.21 -5.32 -2.85
N PHE A 45 -42.64 -4.59 -3.81
CA PHE A 45 -41.59 -5.11 -4.69
C PHE A 45 -40.36 -5.57 -3.90
N GLN A 46 -39.83 -4.75 -3.00
CA GLN A 46 -38.66 -5.10 -2.19
C GLN A 46 -38.90 -6.35 -1.34
N LEU A 47 -40.04 -6.44 -0.65
CA LEU A 47 -40.41 -7.64 0.12
C LEU A 47 -40.51 -8.89 -0.76
N SER A 48 -41.05 -8.73 -1.97
CA SER A 48 -41.14 -9.83 -2.95
C SER A 48 -39.76 -10.26 -3.44
N TYR A 49 -38.85 -9.31 -3.66
CA TYR A 49 -37.46 -9.57 -4.04
C TYR A 49 -36.69 -10.32 -2.95
N ALA A 50 -36.81 -9.87 -1.69
CA ALA A 50 -36.25 -10.56 -0.54
C ALA A 50 -36.80 -11.99 -0.38
N GLU A 51 -38.10 -12.19 -0.63
CA GLU A 51 -38.74 -13.51 -0.58
C GLU A 51 -38.19 -14.46 -1.66
N ILE A 52 -37.92 -13.96 -2.89
CA ILE A 52 -37.27 -14.75 -3.95
C ILE A 52 -35.91 -15.26 -3.47
N ILE A 53 -35.09 -14.38 -2.87
CA ILE A 53 -33.76 -14.73 -2.35
C ILE A 53 -33.88 -15.77 -1.22
N ARG A 54 -34.85 -15.62 -0.33
CA ARG A 54 -35.13 -16.59 0.73
C ARG A 54 -35.51 -17.97 0.18
N ILE A 55 -36.39 -18.02 -0.83
CA ILE A 55 -36.78 -19.27 -1.51
C ILE A 55 -35.57 -19.92 -2.17
N LEU A 56 -34.74 -19.15 -2.88
CA LEU A 56 -33.49 -19.65 -3.46
C LEU A 56 -32.57 -20.25 -2.39
N ASN A 57 -32.45 -19.65 -1.20
CA ASN A 57 -31.64 -20.18 -0.10
C ASN A 57 -32.17 -21.53 0.38
N LEU A 58 -33.49 -21.63 0.59
CA LEU A 58 -34.13 -22.88 0.98
C LEU A 58 -33.95 -23.99 -0.06
N ILE A 59 -34.01 -23.68 -1.36
CA ILE A 59 -33.77 -24.67 -2.42
C ILE A 59 -32.34 -25.22 -2.35
N THR A 60 -31.35 -24.34 -2.20
CA THR A 60 -29.94 -24.75 -2.13
C THR A 60 -29.65 -25.56 -0.86
N GLU A 61 -30.22 -25.17 0.28
CA GLU A 61 -30.12 -25.94 1.52
C GLU A 61 -30.70 -27.35 1.37
N GLU A 62 -31.86 -27.49 0.71
CA GLU A 62 -32.48 -28.79 0.46
C GLU A 62 -31.67 -29.65 -0.52
N ASP A 63 -31.08 -29.08 -1.57
CA ASP A 63 -30.25 -29.83 -2.53
C ASP A 63 -28.93 -30.32 -1.89
N TRP A 64 -28.47 -29.65 -0.83
CA TRP A 64 -27.22 -29.95 -0.12
C TRP A 64 -27.38 -30.89 1.08
N LYS A 65 -28.61 -31.22 1.46
CA LYS A 65 -28.91 -32.18 2.52
C LYS A 65 -28.51 -33.60 2.11
N LYS A 66 -27.92 -34.37 3.03
CA LYS A 66 -27.46 -35.76 2.77
C LYS A 66 -28.61 -36.73 2.50
N ASP A 67 -29.79 -36.43 3.03
CA ASP A 67 -31.05 -37.16 2.88
C ASP A 67 -31.93 -36.61 1.73
N ALA A 68 -31.37 -35.79 0.83
CA ALA A 68 -32.12 -35.25 -0.30
C ALA A 68 -32.66 -36.38 -1.20
N ASP A 69 -33.98 -36.57 -1.15
CA ASP A 69 -34.72 -37.53 -1.97
C ASP A 69 -34.40 -37.31 -3.47
N PRO A 70 -33.76 -38.28 -4.14
CA PRO A 70 -33.38 -38.16 -5.55
C PRO A 70 -34.57 -37.85 -6.48
N GLU A 71 -35.78 -38.29 -6.12
CA GLU A 71 -36.99 -38.07 -6.91
C GLU A 71 -37.50 -36.62 -6.85
N LEU A 72 -37.13 -35.87 -5.80
CA LEU A 72 -37.53 -34.48 -5.62
C LEU A 72 -36.57 -33.48 -6.27
N LYS A 73 -35.32 -33.87 -6.54
CA LYS A 73 -34.30 -32.99 -7.16
C LYS A 73 -34.74 -32.36 -8.49
N PRO A 74 -35.38 -33.09 -9.43
CA PRO A 74 -35.90 -32.46 -10.66
C PRO A 74 -36.95 -31.39 -10.38
N LYS A 75 -37.78 -31.57 -9.34
CA LYS A 75 -38.82 -30.61 -8.97
C LYS A 75 -38.22 -29.35 -8.34
N PHE A 76 -37.20 -29.47 -7.49
CA PHE A 76 -36.45 -28.32 -6.97
C PHE A 76 -35.75 -27.53 -8.09
N ARG A 77 -35.21 -28.20 -9.12
CA ARG A 77 -34.62 -27.52 -10.29
C ARG A 77 -35.65 -26.71 -11.09
N ILE A 78 -36.88 -27.21 -11.21
CA ILE A 78 -37.99 -26.47 -11.86
C ILE A 78 -38.31 -25.20 -11.07
N ILE A 79 -38.45 -25.32 -9.75
CA ILE A 79 -38.70 -24.20 -8.82
C ILE A 79 -37.55 -23.18 -8.89
N PHE A 80 -36.30 -23.64 -8.87
CA PHE A 80 -35.11 -22.78 -9.02
C PHE A 80 -35.16 -21.98 -10.33
N LYS A 81 -35.48 -22.64 -11.45
CA LYS A 81 -35.58 -21.96 -12.76
C LYS A 81 -36.67 -20.90 -12.77
N ARG A 82 -37.81 -21.13 -12.11
CA ARG A 82 -38.88 -20.13 -11.93
C ARG A 82 -38.39 -18.93 -11.11
N CYS A 83 -37.67 -19.15 -10.01
CA CYS A 83 -37.04 -18.06 -9.25
C CYS A 83 -36.07 -17.23 -10.09
N VAL A 84 -35.22 -17.86 -10.90
CA VAL A 84 -34.31 -17.14 -11.81
C VAL A 84 -35.10 -16.32 -12.84
N GLY A 85 -36.24 -16.83 -13.32
CA GLY A 85 -37.17 -16.08 -14.14
C GLY A 85 -37.73 -14.83 -13.42
N LEU A 86 -38.15 -14.97 -12.17
CA LEU A 86 -38.60 -13.85 -11.34
C LEU A 86 -37.49 -12.83 -11.05
N LEU A 87 -36.25 -13.26 -10.86
CA LEU A 87 -35.10 -12.36 -10.76
C LEU A 87 -34.94 -11.53 -12.04
N SER A 88 -35.04 -12.14 -13.23
CA SER A 88 -35.03 -11.40 -14.50
C SER A 88 -36.14 -10.36 -14.57
N ARG A 89 -37.37 -10.72 -14.18
CA ARG A 89 -38.51 -9.79 -14.10
C ARG A 89 -38.29 -8.67 -13.08
N SER A 90 -37.59 -8.97 -11.97
CA SER A 90 -37.22 -7.98 -10.95
C SER A 90 -36.30 -6.92 -11.53
N PHE A 91 -35.32 -7.33 -12.33
CA PHE A 91 -34.45 -6.40 -13.04
C PHE A 91 -35.25 -5.49 -13.98
N ASP A 92 -36.15 -6.06 -14.80
CA ASP A 92 -36.99 -5.26 -15.71
C ASP A 92 -37.87 -4.27 -14.93
N HIS A 93 -38.48 -4.70 -13.82
CA HIS A 93 -39.25 -3.83 -12.94
C HIS A 93 -38.38 -2.69 -12.36
N THR A 94 -37.16 -2.98 -11.89
CA THR A 94 -36.27 -1.90 -11.39
C THR A 94 -35.84 -0.90 -12.44
N LYS A 95 -35.78 -1.34 -13.70
CA LYS A 95 -35.50 -0.48 -14.84
C LYS A 95 -36.67 0.47 -15.12
N GLU A 96 -37.90 -0.02 -15.02
CA GLU A 96 -39.11 0.76 -15.23
C GLU A 96 -39.42 1.69 -14.06
N ALA A 97 -39.30 1.19 -12.82
CA ALA A 97 -39.63 1.92 -11.61
C ALA A 97 -38.68 3.09 -11.34
N GLY A 98 -37.38 2.94 -11.66
CA GLY A 98 -36.41 4.04 -11.59
C GLY A 98 -36.35 4.71 -10.22
N VAL A 99 -36.59 6.02 -10.19
CA VAL A 99 -36.54 6.84 -8.96
C VAL A 99 -37.65 6.52 -7.95
N SER A 100 -38.73 5.84 -8.35
CA SER A 100 -39.79 5.43 -7.42
C SER A 100 -39.33 4.37 -6.41
N LEU A 101 -38.16 3.76 -6.64
CA LEU A 101 -37.52 2.81 -5.72
C LEU A 101 -36.66 3.47 -4.65
N TRP A 102 -36.44 4.80 -4.68
CA TRP A 102 -35.63 5.48 -3.66
C TRP A 102 -35.99 5.13 -2.21
N PRO A 103 -37.28 5.02 -1.82
CA PRO A 103 -37.65 4.70 -0.43
C PRO A 103 -37.20 3.32 0.05
N VAL A 104 -36.86 2.39 -0.87
CA VAL A 104 -36.49 1.00 -0.57
C VAL A 104 -35.14 0.62 -1.16
N HIS A 105 -34.38 1.62 -1.61
CA HIS A 105 -33.15 1.41 -2.37
C HIS A 105 -32.09 0.71 -1.50
N LYS A 106 -31.95 1.13 -0.23
CA LYS A 106 -31.05 0.51 0.75
C LYS A 106 -31.37 -0.97 0.97
N GLU A 107 -32.64 -1.28 1.19
CA GLU A 107 -33.13 -2.64 1.41
C GLU A 107 -32.90 -3.51 0.18
N LEU A 108 -33.20 -2.99 -1.03
CA LEU A 108 -32.91 -3.69 -2.28
C LEU A 108 -31.41 -3.93 -2.48
N LEU A 109 -30.54 -2.96 -2.16
CA LEU A 109 -29.10 -3.13 -2.26
C LEU A 109 -28.58 -4.17 -1.26
N SER A 110 -29.12 -4.17 -0.04
CA SER A 110 -28.87 -5.19 0.97
C SER A 110 -29.32 -6.58 0.50
N ASP A 111 -30.49 -6.69 -0.13
CA ASP A 111 -30.98 -7.93 -0.73
C ASP A 111 -30.06 -8.47 -1.82
N VAL A 112 -29.57 -7.60 -2.71
CA VAL A 112 -28.60 -7.99 -3.75
C VAL A 112 -27.28 -8.46 -3.15
N ARG A 113 -26.80 -7.83 -2.07
CA ARG A 113 -25.63 -8.29 -1.30
C ARG A 113 -25.87 -9.69 -0.73
N ARG A 114 -27.01 -9.91 -0.05
CA ARG A 114 -27.40 -11.23 0.47
C ARG A 114 -27.48 -12.29 -0.61
N LEU A 115 -27.97 -11.95 -1.80
CA LEU A 115 -27.95 -12.85 -2.94
C LEU A 115 -26.50 -13.20 -3.35
N CYS A 116 -25.60 -12.22 -3.38
CA CYS A 116 -24.19 -12.37 -3.74
C CYS A 116 -23.38 -13.26 -2.78
N GLU A 117 -23.78 -13.36 -1.51
CA GLU A 117 -23.12 -14.20 -0.49
C GLU A 117 -23.41 -15.70 -0.67
N ARG A 118 -24.31 -16.07 -1.59
CA ARG A 118 -24.64 -17.46 -1.87
C ARG A 118 -23.48 -18.21 -2.51
N ARG A 119 -23.21 -19.41 -1.99
CA ARG A 119 -22.11 -20.27 -2.44
C ARG A 119 -22.34 -20.95 -3.79
N ASP A 120 -23.58 -20.97 -4.28
CA ASP A 120 -23.95 -21.66 -5.51
C ASP A 120 -24.02 -20.73 -6.73
N ILE A 121 -23.62 -19.47 -6.61
CA ILE A 121 -23.51 -18.55 -7.75
C ILE A 121 -22.44 -19.05 -8.73
N ASN A 122 -22.81 -19.18 -10.00
CA ASN A 122 -21.87 -19.49 -11.07
C ASN A 122 -22.31 -18.85 -12.39
N GLY A 123 -21.46 -18.95 -13.42
CA GLY A 123 -21.74 -18.35 -14.73
C GLY A 123 -22.89 -19.00 -15.51
N THR A 124 -23.38 -20.18 -15.11
CA THR A 124 -24.33 -20.98 -15.90
C THR A 124 -25.75 -20.99 -15.33
N ASN A 125 -25.94 -20.64 -14.05
CA ASN A 125 -27.26 -20.65 -13.40
C ASN A 125 -28.01 -19.31 -13.43
N GLY A 126 -27.43 -18.28 -14.06
CA GLY A 126 -28.06 -16.97 -14.25
C GLY A 126 -28.03 -16.05 -13.01
N LEU A 127 -27.69 -16.57 -11.82
CA LEU A 127 -27.64 -15.76 -10.60
C LEU A 127 -26.55 -14.69 -10.67
N GLY A 128 -25.35 -15.05 -11.13
CA GLY A 128 -24.24 -14.09 -11.26
C GLY A 128 -24.55 -12.95 -12.22
N LEU A 129 -25.20 -13.26 -13.36
CA LEU A 129 -25.62 -12.25 -14.32
C LEU A 129 -26.69 -11.32 -13.73
N HIS A 130 -27.63 -11.86 -12.95
CA HIS A 130 -28.65 -11.06 -12.26
C HIS A 130 -28.01 -10.10 -11.25
N VAL A 131 -27.11 -10.59 -10.39
CA VAL A 131 -26.40 -9.77 -9.40
C VAL A 131 -25.70 -8.59 -10.07
N ILE A 132 -24.94 -8.84 -11.15
CA ILE A 132 -24.24 -7.79 -11.89
C ILE A 132 -25.22 -6.74 -12.45
N LYS A 133 -26.30 -7.20 -13.09
CA LYS A 133 -27.30 -6.31 -13.70
C LYS A 133 -28.05 -5.48 -12.66
N MET A 134 -28.46 -6.12 -11.56
CA MET A 134 -29.22 -5.48 -10.50
C MET A 134 -28.36 -4.45 -9.74
N TYR A 135 -27.09 -4.78 -9.44
CA TYR A 135 -26.15 -3.79 -8.90
C TYR A 135 -26.06 -2.58 -9.82
N GLN A 136 -25.77 -2.78 -11.10
CA GLN A 136 -25.68 -1.69 -12.07
C GLN A 136 -26.94 -0.81 -12.02
N GLN A 137 -28.12 -1.40 -12.09
CA GLN A 137 -29.39 -0.66 -12.09
C GLN A 137 -29.68 0.08 -10.77
N LEU A 138 -29.31 -0.48 -9.62
CA LEU A 138 -29.43 0.21 -8.33
C LEU A 138 -28.42 1.35 -8.23
N TYR A 139 -27.20 1.20 -8.75
CA TYR A 139 -26.25 2.32 -8.86
C TYR A 139 -26.78 3.48 -9.71
N ASP A 140 -27.62 3.19 -10.69
CA ASP A 140 -28.21 4.21 -11.55
C ASP A 140 -29.36 4.97 -10.97
N THR A 141 -30.08 4.27 -10.11
CA THR A 141 -31.25 4.79 -9.42
C THR A 141 -30.89 5.24 -8.02
N TRP A 142 -29.59 5.39 -7.72
CA TRP A 142 -29.10 5.81 -6.41
C TRP A 142 -29.74 7.12 -5.96
N PRO A 143 -30.29 7.18 -4.74
CA PRO A 143 -30.80 8.41 -4.16
C PRO A 143 -29.69 9.48 -4.13
N PRO A 144 -29.96 10.75 -4.46
CA PRO A 144 -28.98 11.82 -4.31
C PRO A 144 -28.36 11.82 -2.90
N ALA A 145 -27.03 12.01 -2.80
CA ALA A 145 -26.31 11.94 -1.52
C ALA A 145 -26.85 12.84 -0.39
N ARG A 146 -27.61 13.90 -0.73
CA ARG A 146 -28.32 14.76 0.23
C ARG A 146 -29.49 14.07 0.94
N GLU A 147 -30.14 13.10 0.28
CA GLU A 147 -31.34 12.42 0.77
C GLU A 147 -30.99 11.44 1.89
N ALA A 148 -29.78 10.89 1.87
CA ALA A 148 -29.17 10.15 2.96
C ALA A 148 -29.21 10.92 4.30
N TRP A 149 -29.10 12.26 4.26
CA TRP A 149 -29.08 13.16 5.43
C TRP A 149 -30.44 13.72 5.82
N THR A 150 -31.52 13.34 5.15
CA THR A 150 -32.87 13.81 5.50
C THR A 150 -33.52 12.91 6.56
N ALA A 151 -34.51 13.40 7.30
CA ALA A 151 -35.29 12.58 8.23
C ALA A 151 -36.00 11.39 7.56
N CYS A 152 -36.19 11.46 6.23
CA CYS A 152 -36.75 10.40 5.40
C CYS A 152 -35.68 9.50 4.75
N GLY A 153 -34.40 9.85 4.88
CA GLY A 153 -33.28 9.05 4.39
C GLY A 153 -33.04 7.88 5.31
N THR A 154 -33.06 6.66 4.77
CA THR A 154 -32.76 5.42 5.49
C THR A 154 -31.26 5.14 5.58
N ASP A 155 -30.44 5.86 4.80
CA ASP A 155 -28.99 5.62 4.67
C ASP A 155 -28.17 6.07 5.89
N LEU A 156 -28.63 7.08 6.64
CA LEU A 156 -27.94 7.60 7.84
C LEU A 156 -28.77 7.49 9.13
N GLN A 157 -29.83 6.68 9.11
CA GLN A 157 -30.45 6.21 10.34
C GLN A 157 -29.43 5.39 11.16
N PRO A 158 -29.62 5.27 12.49
CA PRO A 158 -28.76 4.44 13.33
C PRO A 158 -28.58 3.05 12.70
N ASP A 159 -27.35 2.75 12.31
CA ASP A 159 -26.98 1.51 11.65
C ASP A 159 -26.03 0.78 12.57
N ALA A 160 -26.49 -0.33 13.14
CA ALA A 160 -25.71 -1.09 14.11
C ALA A 160 -24.37 -1.59 13.53
N GLY A 161 -24.29 -1.76 12.20
CA GLY A 161 -23.04 -2.08 11.51
C GLY A 161 -22.09 -0.89 11.54
N PHE A 162 -22.56 0.29 11.16
CA PHE A 162 -21.77 1.52 11.27
C PHE A 162 -21.33 1.80 12.71
N ASP A 163 -22.22 1.68 13.70
CA ASP A 163 -21.88 1.92 15.11
C ASP A 163 -20.78 0.97 15.59
N LEU A 164 -20.84 -0.31 15.23
CA LEU A 164 -19.81 -1.29 15.54
C LEU A 164 -18.47 -0.98 14.86
N ILE A 165 -18.50 -0.57 13.59
CA ILE A 165 -17.29 -0.16 12.84
C ILE A 165 -16.69 1.11 13.44
N PHE A 166 -17.53 2.05 13.87
CA PHE A 166 -17.11 3.26 14.53
C PHE A 166 -16.48 2.98 15.90
N ASP A 167 -17.06 2.07 16.68
CA ASP A 167 -16.48 1.58 17.93
C ASP A 167 -15.13 0.88 17.68
N GLU A 168 -15.02 0.04 16.65
CA GLU A 168 -13.74 -0.58 16.27
C GLU A 168 -12.69 0.46 15.85
N PHE A 169 -13.13 1.52 15.16
CA PHE A 169 -12.26 2.63 14.79
C PHE A 169 -11.75 3.39 16.03
N LEU A 170 -12.61 3.62 17.02
CA LEU A 170 -12.20 4.17 18.31
C LEU A 170 -11.22 3.23 19.03
N ASP A 171 -11.42 1.92 18.92
CA ASP A 171 -10.55 0.92 19.55
C ASP A 171 -9.17 0.76 18.88
N LEU A 172 -9.01 1.20 17.63
CA LEU A 172 -7.68 1.29 17.02
C LEU A 172 -6.74 2.20 17.82
N GLU A 173 -7.28 3.18 18.53
CA GLU A 173 -6.55 4.07 19.41
C GLU A 173 -5.92 3.34 20.62
N ASN A 174 -6.57 2.26 21.06
CA ASN A 174 -6.13 1.44 22.19
C ASN A 174 -5.02 0.45 21.82
N ARG A 175 -4.75 0.26 20.52
CA ARG A 175 -3.68 -0.63 20.03
C ARG A 175 -2.31 0.04 20.17
N ARG A 176 -1.42 -0.55 20.98
CA ARG A 176 -0.06 -0.02 21.21
C ARG A 176 0.79 -0.08 19.93
N GLN A 177 1.04 1.07 19.32
CA GLN A 177 1.96 1.22 18.19
C GLN A 177 3.39 1.48 18.69
N LYS A 178 4.38 0.74 18.21
CA LYS A 178 5.78 0.79 18.68
C LYS A 178 6.78 0.98 17.54
N THR A 179 6.39 0.73 16.29
CA THR A 179 7.25 0.71 15.11
C THR A 179 6.61 1.42 13.93
N GLN A 180 7.40 1.79 12.92
CA GLN A 180 6.91 2.35 11.66
C GLN A 180 5.89 1.43 10.96
N GLY A 181 6.11 0.11 11.00
CA GLY A 181 5.15 -0.87 10.48
C GLY A 181 3.81 -0.85 11.22
N ASP A 182 3.80 -0.54 12.52
CA ASP A 182 2.55 -0.39 13.28
C ASP A 182 1.76 0.86 12.86
N TYR A 183 2.45 1.93 12.44
CA TYR A 183 1.79 3.13 11.92
C TYR A 183 1.18 2.91 10.53
N GLU A 184 1.89 2.18 9.66
CA GLU A 184 1.37 1.79 8.35
C GLU A 184 0.19 0.81 8.50
N SER A 185 0.31 -0.15 9.41
CA SER A 185 -0.78 -1.05 9.78
C SER A 185 -1.98 -0.28 10.34
N TYR A 186 -1.74 0.70 11.22
CA TYR A 186 -2.79 1.56 11.76
C TYR A 186 -3.51 2.36 10.66
N ALA A 187 -2.76 2.95 9.73
CA ALA A 187 -3.33 3.72 8.62
C ALA A 187 -4.19 2.83 7.72
N ARG A 188 -3.71 1.61 7.42
CA ARG A 188 -4.47 0.61 6.65
C ARG A 188 -5.73 0.15 7.40
N SER A 189 -5.63 -0.17 8.69
CA SER A 189 -6.80 -0.56 9.49
C SER A 189 -7.82 0.56 9.58
N SER A 190 -7.38 1.81 9.77
CA SER A 190 -8.28 2.97 9.79
C SER A 190 -8.97 3.19 8.45
N TRP A 191 -8.25 2.94 7.36
CA TRP A 191 -8.78 3.04 6.02
C TRP A 191 -9.80 1.95 5.72
N ASN A 192 -9.51 0.70 6.08
CA ASN A 192 -10.47 -0.40 5.93
C ASN A 192 -11.75 -0.12 6.71
N LEU A 193 -11.64 0.36 7.96
CA LEU A 193 -12.82 0.74 8.75
C LEU A 193 -13.58 1.92 8.12
N LEU A 194 -12.91 2.87 7.47
CA LEU A 194 -13.59 3.94 6.73
C LEU A 194 -14.33 3.39 5.51
N GLN A 195 -13.75 2.46 4.77
CA GLN A 195 -14.42 1.78 3.65
C GLN A 195 -15.60 0.93 4.12
N GLU A 196 -15.45 0.21 5.23
CA GLU A 196 -16.52 -0.57 5.87
C GLU A 196 -17.63 0.34 6.36
N ALA A 197 -17.29 1.47 7.00
CA ALA A 197 -18.26 2.45 7.47
C ALA A 197 -19.07 3.03 6.29
N CYS A 198 -18.40 3.37 5.19
CA CYS A 198 -19.10 3.81 3.98
C CYS A 198 -19.89 2.69 3.33
N SER A 199 -19.45 1.44 3.41
CA SER A 199 -20.26 0.29 2.97
C SER A 199 -21.51 0.06 3.82
N ALA A 200 -21.40 0.24 5.15
CA ALA A 200 -22.50 0.13 6.11
C ALA A 200 -23.52 1.26 5.92
N LEU A 201 -23.03 2.48 5.67
CA LEU A 201 -23.87 3.63 5.33
C LEU A 201 -24.32 3.65 3.86
N HIS A 202 -23.94 2.63 3.08
CA HIS A 202 -24.21 2.57 1.64
C HIS A 202 -23.86 3.89 0.93
N ILE A 203 -22.63 4.36 1.13
CA ILE A 203 -22.01 5.50 0.46
C ILE A 203 -21.01 4.93 -0.57
N PRO A 204 -21.01 5.40 -1.84
CA PRO A 204 -20.05 4.94 -2.84
C PRO A 204 -18.59 5.14 -2.39
N GLN A 205 -17.85 4.04 -2.23
CA GLN A 205 -16.46 4.05 -1.75
C GLN A 205 -15.48 4.72 -2.74
N ASN A 206 -15.85 4.84 -4.03
CA ASN A 206 -15.03 5.45 -5.08
C ASN A 206 -14.77 6.94 -4.86
N GLN A 207 -15.56 7.62 -4.00
CA GLN A 207 -15.33 9.02 -3.62
C GLN A 207 -14.23 9.17 -2.56
N LEU A 208 -13.73 8.06 -2.01
CA LEU A 208 -12.83 8.07 -0.85
C LEU A 208 -11.43 7.54 -1.18
N ILE A 209 -11.23 6.90 -2.34
CA ILE A 209 -9.94 6.29 -2.73
C ILE A 209 -8.84 7.35 -2.58
N PRO A 210 -7.88 7.18 -1.65
CA PRO A 210 -6.72 8.04 -1.65
C PRO A 210 -5.96 7.76 -2.94
N GLY A 211 -5.68 8.79 -3.74
CA GLY A 211 -4.96 8.60 -5.00
C GLY A 211 -3.64 7.84 -4.77
N ASP A 212 -3.13 7.17 -5.80
CA ASP A 212 -1.92 6.32 -5.82
C ASP A 212 -0.68 6.95 -5.13
N ASP A 213 -0.72 8.25 -4.99
CA ASP A 213 0.22 9.17 -4.38
C ASP A 213 0.17 9.26 -2.83
N PHE A 214 -0.70 8.53 -2.14
CA PHE A 214 -0.89 8.66 -0.69
C PHE A 214 0.38 8.43 0.16
N PHE A 215 1.36 7.68 -0.36
CA PHE A 215 2.67 7.47 0.28
C PHE A 215 3.82 8.17 -0.45
N ASN A 216 3.54 8.86 -1.55
CA ASN A 216 4.54 9.64 -2.27
C ASN A 216 4.73 10.98 -1.56
N ASN A 217 5.93 11.25 -1.04
CA ASN A 217 6.19 12.46 -0.25
C ASN A 217 5.90 13.78 -0.98
N ASP A 218 5.90 13.76 -2.33
CA ASP A 218 5.73 14.94 -3.17
C ASP A 218 4.27 15.24 -3.50
N THR A 219 3.38 14.25 -3.36
CA THR A 219 1.96 14.32 -3.77
C THR A 219 1.00 13.92 -2.65
N ARG A 220 1.50 13.26 -1.60
CA ARG A 220 0.76 12.87 -0.39
C ARG A 220 0.04 14.08 0.20
N PRO A 221 -1.24 13.99 0.57
CA PRO A 221 -1.94 15.13 1.14
C PRO A 221 -1.23 15.68 2.39
N THR A 222 -1.15 17.00 2.53
CA THR A 222 -0.42 17.65 3.63
C THR A 222 -1.07 17.40 4.97
N TYR A 223 -2.34 17.05 5.02
CA TYR A 223 -3.00 16.69 6.27
C TYR A 223 -2.52 15.37 6.88
N VAL A 224 -1.67 14.62 6.16
CA VAL A 224 -0.98 13.44 6.67
C VAL A 224 0.33 13.83 7.39
N ASP A 225 1.00 14.88 6.93
CA ASP A 225 2.36 15.23 7.35
C ASP A 225 2.44 16.42 8.30
N TYR A 226 1.43 17.28 8.25
CA TYR A 226 1.43 18.56 8.95
C TYR A 226 0.46 18.54 10.14
N PRO A 227 0.72 19.32 11.21
CA PRO A 227 -0.17 19.41 12.36
C PRO A 227 -1.57 19.93 12.00
N CYS A 228 -2.62 19.45 12.67
CA CYS A 228 -4.01 19.77 12.28
C CYS A 228 -4.39 21.26 12.29
N ASN A 229 -3.58 22.07 12.99
CA ASN A 229 -3.72 23.51 13.15
C ASN A 229 -2.77 24.31 12.24
N SER A 230 -1.93 23.64 11.43
CA SER A 230 -1.03 24.30 10.50
C SER A 230 -1.78 24.73 9.23
N GLU A 231 -1.31 25.80 8.60
CA GLU A 231 -1.89 26.26 7.34
C GLU A 231 -1.70 25.21 6.22
N GLU A 232 -0.62 24.45 6.26
CA GLU A 232 -0.35 23.35 5.33
C GLU A 232 -1.35 22.21 5.50
N PHE A 233 -1.63 21.78 6.74
CA PHE A 233 -2.64 20.75 6.99
C PHE A 233 -4.01 21.22 6.52
N LEU A 234 -4.39 22.48 6.79
CA LEU A 234 -5.70 23.00 6.46
C LEU A 234 -5.84 23.25 4.96
N TYR A 235 -4.95 24.05 4.38
CA TYR A 235 -5.10 24.64 3.05
C TYR A 235 -4.28 23.95 1.96
N GLY A 236 -3.37 23.05 2.34
CA GLY A 236 -2.43 22.44 1.42
C GLY A 236 -1.10 23.18 1.40
N LYS A 237 -0.13 22.60 0.69
CA LYS A 237 1.18 23.19 0.44
C LYS A 237 1.65 22.73 -0.93
N GLU A 238 2.03 23.66 -1.80
CA GLU A 238 2.45 23.35 -3.17
C GLU A 238 1.33 22.62 -3.93
N ASN A 239 1.61 21.46 -4.54
CA ASN A 239 0.62 20.64 -5.26
C ASN A 239 -0.13 19.66 -4.34
N ARG A 240 0.13 19.71 -3.03
CA ARG A 240 -0.35 18.70 -2.09
C ARG A 240 -1.62 19.20 -1.38
N PRO A 241 -2.74 18.47 -1.47
CA PRO A 241 -4.02 18.88 -0.90
C PRO A 241 -4.01 18.90 0.63
N GLY A 242 -4.58 19.95 1.24
CA GLY A 242 -4.88 20.02 2.67
C GLY A 242 -6.24 19.41 3.02
N ILE A 243 -6.55 19.22 4.30
CA ILE A 243 -7.79 18.57 4.72
C ILE A 243 -9.02 19.37 4.26
N LEU A 244 -8.88 20.68 4.07
CA LEU A 244 -9.99 21.51 3.57
C LEU A 244 -10.27 21.28 2.09
N SER A 245 -9.32 20.74 1.31
CA SER A 245 -9.67 20.28 -0.04
C SER A 245 -10.45 18.97 0.02
N VAL A 246 -10.23 18.11 1.01
CA VAL A 246 -11.09 16.93 1.26
C VAL A 246 -12.47 17.38 1.74
N LYS A 247 -12.54 18.33 2.68
CA LYS A 247 -13.78 19.03 3.09
C LYS A 247 -14.52 19.58 1.86
N SER A 248 -13.81 20.24 0.95
CA SER A 248 -14.36 20.76 -0.31
C SER A 248 -14.83 19.66 -1.26
N SER A 249 -14.06 18.58 -1.43
CA SER A 249 -14.38 17.46 -2.32
C SER A 249 -15.56 16.62 -1.81
N LEU A 250 -15.71 16.52 -0.50
CA LEU A 250 -16.85 15.92 0.19
C LEU A 250 -18.05 16.90 0.30
N GLY A 251 -17.92 18.12 -0.22
CA GLY A 251 -19.01 19.07 -0.38
C GLY A 251 -19.30 19.98 0.81
N ALA A 252 -18.43 20.05 1.82
CA ALA A 252 -18.57 20.97 2.95
C ALA A 252 -18.11 22.40 2.58
N PRO A 253 -18.89 23.45 2.95
CA PRO A 253 -18.64 24.81 2.51
C PRO A 253 -17.32 25.34 3.07
N LEU A 254 -16.56 25.97 2.18
CA LEU A 254 -15.39 26.76 2.53
C LEU A 254 -15.80 28.23 2.61
N THR A 255 -15.33 28.92 3.64
CA THR A 255 -15.43 30.38 3.68
C THR A 255 -14.64 30.98 2.51
N ILE A 256 -14.99 32.19 2.07
CA ILE A 256 -14.24 32.92 1.03
C ILE A 256 -12.75 33.01 1.40
N ASN A 257 -12.45 33.15 2.69
CA ASN A 257 -11.09 33.15 3.22
C ASN A 257 -10.42 31.77 3.10
N GLU A 258 -11.10 30.68 3.45
CA GLU A 258 -10.57 29.32 3.30
C GLU A 258 -10.32 28.97 1.82
N GLN A 259 -11.25 29.34 0.93
CA GLN A 259 -11.11 29.16 -0.52
C GLN A 259 -9.89 29.94 -1.05
N SER A 260 -9.77 31.21 -0.67
CA SER A 260 -8.64 32.06 -1.06
C SER A 260 -7.31 31.52 -0.52
N LYS A 261 -7.27 30.98 0.70
CA LYS A 261 -6.07 30.38 1.28
C LYS A 261 -5.66 29.08 0.58
N ILE A 262 -6.60 28.24 0.14
CA ILE A 262 -6.32 27.07 -0.70
C ILE A 262 -5.72 27.50 -2.05
N GLU A 263 -6.29 28.52 -2.68
CA GLU A 263 -5.76 29.08 -3.92
C GLU A 263 -4.39 29.74 -3.76
N ASN A 264 -4.13 30.39 -2.62
CA ASN A 264 -2.84 31.03 -2.35
C ASN A 264 -1.75 30.00 -2.02
N ALA A 265 -2.10 28.93 -1.32
CA ALA A 265 -1.21 27.80 -1.04
C ALA A 265 -0.73 27.10 -2.32
N THR A 266 -1.59 27.06 -3.35
CA THR A 266 -1.29 26.50 -4.68
C THR A 266 -0.59 27.50 -5.62
N LYS A 267 -0.89 28.81 -5.54
CA LYS A 267 -0.31 29.86 -6.41
C LYS A 267 1.16 30.20 -6.11
N LYS A 268 1.66 29.97 -4.89
CA LYS A 268 3.00 30.40 -4.43
C LYS A 268 4.20 29.78 -5.18
N HIS A 269 3.95 28.86 -6.11
CA HIS A 269 4.96 28.19 -6.96
C HIS A 269 5.05 28.73 -8.41
N ASN A 270 4.05 29.46 -8.93
CA ASN A 270 4.10 29.93 -10.33
C ASN A 270 5.08 31.10 -10.57
N ALA A 271 5.78 31.56 -9.54
CA ALA A 271 6.92 32.46 -9.69
C ALA A 271 8.18 31.62 -10.02
N LYS A 272 8.56 31.63 -11.31
CA LYS A 272 9.76 30.97 -11.86
C LYS A 272 11.00 31.13 -10.96
N PRO A 273 11.73 30.06 -10.62
CA PRO A 273 13.08 30.18 -10.10
C PRO A 273 14.01 30.70 -11.21
N PRO A 274 15.01 31.56 -10.90
CA PRO A 274 15.98 32.00 -11.89
C PRO A 274 16.84 30.81 -12.33
N LEU A 275 16.98 30.65 -13.65
CA LEU A 275 17.89 29.68 -14.25
C LEU A 275 19.32 29.91 -13.73
N GLN A 276 19.87 28.91 -13.06
CA GLN A 276 21.30 28.89 -12.76
C GLN A 276 22.11 28.55 -14.03
N PRO A 277 23.32 29.10 -14.19
CA PRO A 277 24.13 28.91 -15.37
C PRO A 277 24.67 27.48 -15.46
N SER A 278 24.77 26.99 -16.69
CA SER A 278 25.36 25.70 -17.05
C SER A 278 26.76 25.53 -16.45
N LYS A 279 26.90 24.51 -15.59
CA LYS A 279 28.21 24.04 -15.13
C LYS A 279 28.88 23.27 -16.26
N THR A 280 30.05 23.78 -16.65
CA THR A 280 31.25 23.12 -17.18
C THR A 280 31.13 21.64 -17.57
N VAL A 281 31.47 21.37 -18.84
CA VAL A 281 31.69 20.06 -19.47
C VAL A 281 32.40 19.10 -18.49
N PRO A 282 31.77 17.98 -18.09
CA PRO A 282 32.42 17.00 -17.23
C PRO A 282 33.56 16.30 -17.96
N ALA A 283 34.66 16.07 -17.24
CA ALA A 283 35.72 15.16 -17.66
C ALA A 283 35.11 13.83 -18.14
N GLU A 284 35.66 13.29 -19.23
CA GLU A 284 35.22 12.09 -19.93
C GLU A 284 34.97 10.94 -18.94
N LEU A 285 33.68 10.72 -18.59
CA LEU A 285 33.27 9.72 -17.60
C LEU A 285 33.56 8.32 -18.15
N VAL A 286 34.59 7.69 -17.60
CA VAL A 286 34.97 6.31 -17.90
C VAL A 286 33.87 5.38 -17.38
N TYR A 287 33.26 4.61 -18.28
CA TYR A 287 32.19 3.66 -17.94
C TYR A 287 32.71 2.55 -17.03
N SER A 288 32.34 2.58 -15.75
CA SER A 288 32.73 1.61 -14.73
C SER A 288 31.52 1.14 -13.95
N MET A 289 31.59 -0.02 -13.30
CA MET A 289 30.53 -0.54 -12.42
C MET A 289 31.10 -0.95 -11.07
N THR A 290 30.35 -0.64 -10.02
CA THR A 290 30.56 -1.14 -8.66
C THR A 290 29.70 -2.38 -8.40
N GLN A 291 29.95 -3.07 -7.29
CA GLN A 291 29.10 -4.17 -6.84
C GLN A 291 27.65 -3.70 -6.62
N ASP A 292 27.45 -2.50 -6.05
CA ASP A 292 26.12 -1.91 -5.85
C ASP A 292 25.37 -1.67 -7.16
N ASN A 293 26.08 -1.31 -8.23
CA ASN A 293 25.47 -1.17 -9.55
C ASN A 293 25.03 -2.53 -10.12
N ALA A 294 25.83 -3.57 -9.91
CA ALA A 294 25.46 -4.92 -10.34
C ALA A 294 24.25 -5.46 -9.55
N VAL A 295 24.17 -5.15 -8.25
CA VAL A 295 22.98 -5.46 -7.43
C VAL A 295 21.77 -4.70 -7.94
N ALA A 296 21.91 -3.41 -8.28
CA ALA A 296 20.81 -2.63 -8.86
C ALA A 296 20.30 -3.21 -10.19
N ASP A 297 21.18 -3.74 -11.05
CA ASP A 297 20.76 -4.45 -12.27
C ASP A 297 19.93 -5.70 -11.97
N ILE A 298 20.31 -6.46 -10.92
CA ILE A 298 19.56 -7.61 -10.45
C ILE A 298 18.18 -7.16 -9.96
N GLU A 299 18.13 -6.16 -9.07
CA GLU A 299 16.88 -5.58 -8.55
C GLU A 299 15.96 -5.09 -9.68
N ASP A 300 16.49 -4.35 -10.66
CA ASP A 300 15.76 -3.86 -11.83
C ASP A 300 15.20 -5.01 -12.68
N THR A 301 15.91 -6.14 -12.76
CA THR A 301 15.44 -7.33 -13.47
C THR A 301 14.35 -8.07 -12.69
N LEU A 302 14.51 -8.25 -11.38
CA LEU A 302 13.52 -8.93 -10.52
C LEU A 302 12.20 -8.16 -10.42
N ARG A 303 12.23 -6.83 -10.52
CA ARG A 303 11.05 -5.96 -10.54
C ARG A 303 10.02 -6.36 -11.60
N ASP A 304 10.45 -6.85 -12.76
CA ASP A 304 9.55 -7.22 -13.87
C ASP A 304 8.52 -8.31 -13.47
N ILE A 305 8.77 -9.09 -12.42
CA ILE A 305 7.89 -10.16 -11.92
C ILE A 305 6.95 -9.71 -10.80
N GLN A 306 7.26 -8.58 -10.16
CA GLN A 306 6.46 -8.02 -9.08
C GLN A 306 5.21 -7.27 -9.58
N VAL A 307 4.95 -7.32 -10.90
CA VAL A 307 3.67 -6.93 -11.50
C VAL A 307 2.65 -8.05 -11.24
N SER A 308 2.34 -8.33 -9.96
CA SER A 308 1.53 -9.47 -9.54
C SER A 308 0.05 -9.15 -9.32
N GLY A 309 -0.34 -7.88 -9.45
CA GLY A 309 -1.72 -7.42 -9.62
C GLY A 309 -1.71 -5.96 -10.07
N LEU A 310 -2.83 -5.44 -10.58
CA LEU A 310 -2.96 -4.00 -10.84
C LEU A 310 -2.80 -3.15 -9.55
N ASP A 311 -2.96 -3.77 -8.37
CA ASP A 311 -2.95 -3.15 -7.04
C ASP A 311 -1.77 -3.52 -6.11
N GLU A 312 -0.76 -4.27 -6.58
CA GLU A 312 0.41 -4.59 -5.73
C GLU A 312 1.52 -3.56 -5.85
N MET A 313 2.07 -3.16 -4.69
CA MET A 313 3.14 -2.17 -4.53
C MET A 313 4.22 -2.29 -5.61
N HIS A 314 4.32 -1.26 -6.45
CA HIS A 314 5.49 -1.06 -7.29
C HIS A 314 6.72 -0.96 -6.39
N ILE A 315 7.56 -2.00 -6.37
CA ILE A 315 8.92 -1.82 -5.88
C ILE A 315 9.52 -0.74 -6.78
N ALA A 316 9.85 0.39 -6.15
CA ALA A 316 10.43 1.52 -6.84
C ALA A 316 11.66 1.02 -7.58
N ARG A 317 11.76 1.40 -8.86
CA ARG A 317 12.95 1.13 -9.66
C ARG A 317 14.17 1.60 -8.86
N PRO A 318 15.28 0.83 -8.82
CA PRO A 318 16.50 1.32 -8.19
C PRO A 318 16.83 2.73 -8.68
N ALA A 319 17.29 3.59 -7.77
CA ALA A 319 17.54 4.99 -8.07
C ALA A 319 18.45 5.15 -9.30
N ALA A 320 18.22 6.18 -10.10
CA ALA A 320 18.90 6.37 -11.38
C ALA A 320 20.43 6.44 -11.24
N GLU A 321 20.93 6.84 -10.07
CA GLU A 321 22.35 6.90 -9.74
C GLU A 321 22.97 5.50 -9.54
N ARG A 322 22.15 4.50 -9.18
CA ARG A 322 22.59 3.10 -9.04
C ARG A 322 22.54 2.33 -10.37
N LEU A 323 21.65 2.71 -11.30
CA LEU A 323 21.51 2.09 -12.62
C LEU A 323 22.31 2.85 -13.68
N ILE A 324 23.47 2.33 -14.08
CA ILE A 324 24.35 3.02 -15.03
C ILE A 324 23.79 2.99 -16.47
N THR A 325 23.05 1.93 -16.83
CA THR A 325 22.40 1.78 -18.15
C THR A 325 20.98 1.24 -17.99
N PRO A 326 20.02 2.07 -17.54
CA PRO A 326 18.65 1.64 -17.29
C PRO A 326 17.97 1.22 -18.60
N THR A 327 17.38 0.02 -18.65
CA THR A 327 16.58 -0.41 -19.80
C THR A 327 15.25 0.34 -19.88
N CYS A 328 14.66 0.41 -21.07
CA CYS A 328 13.30 0.89 -21.24
C CYS A 328 12.34 0.04 -20.40
N GLU A 329 11.34 0.67 -19.77
CA GLU A 329 10.36 -0.07 -18.98
C GLU A 329 9.49 -0.94 -19.88
N ASN A 330 9.30 -2.20 -19.45
CA ASN A 330 8.46 -3.13 -20.17
C ASN A 330 6.98 -2.84 -19.87
N ARG A 331 6.13 -3.04 -20.87
CA ARG A 331 4.69 -2.85 -20.74
C ARG A 331 4.13 -3.84 -19.72
N LYS A 332 3.40 -3.34 -18.73
CA LYS A 332 2.80 -4.15 -17.65
C LYS A 332 1.94 -5.28 -18.22
N GLU A 333 1.20 -5.02 -19.30
CA GLU A 333 0.33 -6.00 -19.95
C GLU A 333 1.12 -7.22 -20.47
N ILE A 334 2.32 -7.00 -21.01
CA ILE A 334 3.17 -8.09 -21.48
C ILE A 334 3.78 -8.84 -20.31
N LEU A 335 4.23 -8.13 -19.27
CA LEU A 335 4.80 -8.75 -18.07
C LEU A 335 3.77 -9.65 -17.36
N VAL A 336 2.52 -9.20 -17.25
CA VAL A 336 1.41 -10.02 -16.70
C VAL A 336 1.21 -11.29 -17.51
N LEU A 337 1.23 -11.20 -18.85
CA LEU A 337 1.09 -12.38 -19.72
C LEU A 337 2.25 -13.37 -19.59
N TYR A 338 3.43 -12.90 -19.17
CA TYR A 338 4.65 -13.71 -19.06
C TYR A 338 4.98 -14.10 -17.62
N LYS A 339 4.14 -13.72 -16.66
CA LYS A 339 4.40 -13.82 -15.22
C LYS A 339 4.90 -15.21 -14.81
N ASP A 340 4.19 -16.26 -15.20
CA ASP A 340 4.54 -17.62 -14.79
C ASP A 340 5.91 -18.04 -15.35
N ASP A 341 6.18 -17.78 -16.63
CA ASP A 341 7.47 -18.12 -17.26
C ASP A 341 8.62 -17.32 -16.63
N LEU A 342 8.39 -16.05 -16.33
CA LEU A 342 9.36 -15.19 -15.67
C LEU A 342 9.65 -15.68 -14.23
N CYS A 343 8.62 -16.09 -13.48
CA CYS A 343 8.76 -16.72 -12.18
C CYS A 343 9.62 -18.00 -12.26
N HIS A 344 9.35 -18.86 -13.26
CA HIS A 344 10.16 -20.07 -13.49
C HIS A 344 11.63 -19.74 -13.79
N ILE A 345 11.90 -18.67 -14.55
CA ILE A 345 13.28 -18.22 -14.82
C ILE A 345 13.98 -17.76 -13.53
N ILE A 346 13.29 -16.97 -12.68
CA ILE A 346 13.83 -16.60 -11.35
C ILE A 346 14.08 -17.86 -10.52
N GLU A 347 13.11 -18.75 -10.43
CA GLU A 347 13.23 -19.93 -9.56
C GLU A 347 14.40 -20.81 -10.01
N ASP A 348 14.55 -21.06 -11.32
CA ASP A 348 15.67 -21.83 -11.87
C ASP A 348 17.02 -21.14 -11.67
N ILE A 349 17.15 -19.88 -12.08
CA ILE A 349 18.44 -19.18 -12.08
C ILE A 349 18.74 -18.60 -10.71
N TYR A 350 17.92 -17.64 -10.28
CA TYR A 350 18.18 -16.85 -9.08
C TYR A 350 18.12 -17.71 -7.82
N THR A 351 17.10 -18.56 -7.71
CA THR A 351 16.85 -19.34 -6.48
C THR A 351 17.58 -20.68 -6.47
N LYS A 352 17.43 -21.53 -7.50
CA LYS A 352 18.00 -22.89 -7.49
C LYS A 352 19.48 -22.91 -7.82
N LYS A 353 19.90 -22.24 -8.90
CA LYS A 353 21.29 -22.25 -9.38
C LYS A 353 22.21 -21.36 -8.55
N PHE A 354 21.77 -20.12 -8.26
CA PHE A 354 22.58 -19.13 -7.54
C PHE A 354 22.24 -18.99 -6.06
N LYS A 355 21.19 -19.68 -5.55
CA LYS A 355 20.83 -19.75 -4.12
C LYS A 355 20.62 -18.38 -3.46
N MET A 356 19.98 -17.46 -4.17
CA MET A 356 19.65 -16.12 -3.66
C MET A 356 18.29 -16.12 -2.91
N PRO A 357 18.05 -15.20 -1.95
CA PRO A 357 18.98 -14.18 -1.45
C PRO A 357 20.13 -14.80 -0.64
N LEU A 358 21.32 -14.22 -0.77
CA LEU A 358 22.58 -14.81 -0.27
C LEU A 358 22.64 -14.84 1.26
N ASP A 359 23.10 -15.97 1.80
CA ASP A 359 23.82 -16.01 3.06
C ASP A 359 25.32 -15.67 2.83
N ARG A 360 26.09 -15.41 3.89
CA ARG A 360 27.55 -15.15 3.73
C ARG A 360 28.30 -16.34 3.11
N GLU A 361 27.74 -17.55 3.13
CA GLU A 361 28.40 -18.77 2.67
C GLU A 361 28.25 -19.02 1.17
N THR A 362 27.20 -18.45 0.56
CA THR A 362 26.80 -18.58 -0.85
C THR A 362 27.38 -17.49 -1.74
N VAL A 363 27.80 -16.34 -1.18
CA VAL A 363 28.56 -15.33 -1.93
C VAL A 363 29.89 -15.96 -2.37
N PRO A 364 30.32 -15.78 -3.63
CA PRO A 364 31.55 -16.37 -4.16
C PRO A 364 32.81 -15.65 -3.66
N PHE A 365 33.06 -15.64 -2.35
CA PHE A 365 34.23 -14.99 -1.76
C PHE A 365 35.52 -15.74 -2.09
N SER A 366 35.52 -17.08 -2.04
CA SER A 366 36.71 -17.87 -2.37
C SER A 366 36.94 -17.94 -3.90
N PRO A 367 38.20 -18.02 -4.36
CA PRO A 367 38.52 -18.14 -5.78
C PRO A 367 37.77 -19.27 -6.49
N ASP A 368 37.70 -20.46 -5.89
CA ASP A 368 37.04 -21.64 -6.48
C ASP A 368 35.53 -21.45 -6.59
N LYS A 369 34.89 -20.88 -5.55
CA LYS A 369 33.44 -20.58 -5.59
C LYS A 369 33.14 -19.53 -6.64
N ARG A 370 34.02 -18.53 -6.81
CA ARG A 370 33.91 -17.51 -7.84
C ARG A 370 34.09 -18.05 -9.25
N GLU A 371 35.07 -18.90 -9.48
CA GLU A 371 35.24 -19.54 -10.78
C GLU A 371 34.01 -20.38 -11.14
N HIS A 372 33.50 -21.16 -10.18
CA HIS A 372 32.26 -21.93 -10.37
C HIS A 372 31.06 -21.03 -10.68
N TRP A 373 30.87 -19.94 -9.92
CA TRP A 373 29.80 -18.96 -10.14
C TRP A 373 29.88 -18.32 -11.53
N LEU A 374 31.08 -17.88 -11.93
CA LEU A 374 31.30 -17.25 -13.24
C LEU A 374 31.07 -18.24 -14.38
N LYS A 375 31.48 -19.51 -14.22
CA LYS A 375 31.23 -20.57 -15.20
C LYS A 375 29.73 -20.83 -15.36
N LEU A 376 29.01 -21.01 -14.26
CA LEU A 376 27.57 -21.22 -14.26
C LEU A 376 26.83 -20.07 -14.96
N ALA A 377 27.18 -18.81 -14.64
CA ALA A 377 26.59 -17.65 -15.30
C ALA A 377 26.94 -17.59 -16.80
N ALA A 378 28.18 -17.94 -17.17
CA ALA A 378 28.62 -17.96 -18.56
C ALA A 378 27.88 -19.02 -19.40
N ASP A 379 27.59 -20.19 -18.84
CA ASP A 379 26.84 -21.26 -19.49
C ASP A 379 25.39 -20.82 -19.76
N GLU A 380 24.76 -20.14 -18.80
CA GLU A 380 23.42 -19.55 -18.95
C GLU A 380 23.38 -18.44 -20.01
N ILE A 381 24.36 -17.54 -19.99
CA ILE A 381 24.52 -16.48 -20.99
C ILE A 381 24.67 -17.08 -22.40
N THR A 382 25.51 -18.12 -22.55
CA THR A 382 25.76 -18.77 -23.83
C THR A 382 24.49 -19.43 -24.37
N THR A 383 23.74 -20.11 -23.50
CA THR A 383 22.47 -20.74 -23.84
C THR A 383 21.43 -19.70 -24.29
N ALA A 384 21.26 -18.63 -23.52
CA ALA A 384 20.32 -17.55 -23.85
C ALA A 384 20.69 -16.83 -25.16
N ARG A 385 21.97 -16.50 -25.37
CA ARG A 385 22.48 -15.92 -26.63
C ARG A 385 22.22 -16.84 -27.83
N GLY A 386 22.45 -18.15 -27.68
CA GLY A 386 22.19 -19.13 -28.72
C GLY A 386 20.73 -19.14 -29.16
N LEU A 387 19.80 -19.13 -28.20
CA LEU A 387 18.36 -19.06 -28.46
C LEU A 387 17.96 -17.76 -29.16
N ILE A 388 18.49 -16.61 -28.74
CA ILE A 388 18.20 -15.32 -29.37
C ILE A 388 18.74 -15.29 -30.80
N LYS A 389 20.03 -15.61 -30.99
CA LYS A 389 20.70 -15.54 -32.30
C LYS A 389 20.03 -16.45 -33.34
N ALA A 390 19.55 -17.62 -32.94
CA ALA A 390 18.88 -18.54 -33.85
C ALA A 390 17.52 -18.02 -34.37
N ASN A 391 16.88 -17.09 -33.66
CA ASN A 391 15.48 -16.73 -33.90
C ASN A 391 15.22 -15.24 -34.14
N ILE A 392 16.12 -14.32 -33.77
CA ILE A 392 15.86 -12.86 -33.80
C ILE A 392 15.57 -12.29 -35.21
N ASN A 393 16.11 -12.91 -36.25
CA ASN A 393 15.92 -12.48 -37.65
C ASN A 393 14.80 -13.25 -38.39
N ARG A 394 14.10 -14.16 -37.71
CA ARG A 394 13.00 -14.91 -38.33
C ARG A 394 11.70 -14.09 -38.18
N PRO A 395 10.84 -14.05 -39.20
CA PRO A 395 9.51 -13.46 -39.04
C PRO A 395 8.77 -14.23 -37.94
N GLY A 396 8.58 -13.58 -36.80
CA GLY A 396 8.11 -14.24 -35.58
C GLY A 396 6.59 -14.37 -35.52
N SER A 397 6.10 -15.47 -34.98
CA SER A 397 4.78 -15.59 -34.36
C SER A 397 4.78 -14.96 -32.96
N PRO A 398 3.61 -14.60 -32.37
CA PRO A 398 3.56 -14.12 -30.99
C PRO A 398 4.21 -15.08 -29.98
N ALA A 399 4.16 -16.39 -30.24
CA ALA A 399 4.81 -17.40 -29.42
C ALA A 399 6.35 -17.35 -29.53
N GLU A 400 6.88 -17.11 -30.73
CA GLU A 400 8.32 -16.92 -30.93
C GLU A 400 8.83 -15.61 -30.31
N ASP A 401 8.05 -14.53 -30.43
CA ASP A 401 8.35 -13.25 -29.77
C ASP A 401 8.38 -13.40 -28.24
N LYS A 402 7.42 -14.14 -27.68
CA LYS A 402 7.43 -14.51 -26.26
C LYS A 402 8.71 -15.28 -25.90
N LYS A 403 9.04 -16.34 -26.64
CA LYS A 403 10.25 -17.14 -26.40
C LYS A 403 11.53 -16.31 -26.47
N LEU A 404 11.64 -15.40 -27.44
CA LEU A 404 12.75 -14.48 -27.59
C LEU A 404 12.86 -13.53 -26.40
N ARG A 405 11.76 -12.90 -25.97
CA ARG A 405 11.74 -11.98 -24.81
C ARG A 405 12.11 -12.70 -23.51
N LEU A 406 11.64 -13.92 -23.31
CA LEU A 406 12.03 -14.75 -22.16
C LEU A 406 13.53 -15.11 -22.18
N ALA A 407 14.07 -15.43 -23.36
CA ALA A 407 15.51 -15.65 -23.52
C ALA A 407 16.32 -14.36 -23.26
N ALA A 408 15.84 -13.20 -23.70
CA ALA A 408 16.47 -11.91 -23.40
C ALA A 408 16.44 -11.58 -21.91
N TYR A 409 15.31 -11.84 -21.23
CA TYR A 409 15.19 -11.69 -19.78
C TYR A 409 16.20 -12.57 -19.04
N ARG A 410 16.28 -13.86 -19.42
CA ARG A 410 17.27 -14.82 -18.91
C ARG A 410 18.71 -14.34 -19.12
N LEU A 411 19.02 -13.78 -20.31
CA LEU A 411 20.32 -13.20 -20.62
C LEU A 411 20.66 -12.02 -19.70
N LYS A 412 19.75 -11.06 -19.54
CA LYS A 412 19.93 -9.87 -18.68
C LYS A 412 20.22 -10.28 -17.23
N LEU A 413 19.40 -11.16 -16.66
CA LEU A 413 19.57 -11.66 -15.29
C LEU A 413 20.91 -12.39 -15.10
N SER A 414 21.24 -13.32 -15.99
CA SER A 414 22.47 -14.11 -15.89
C SER A 414 23.73 -13.23 -16.04
N ARG A 415 23.68 -12.21 -16.89
CA ARG A 415 24.78 -11.24 -17.03
C ARG A 415 24.93 -10.35 -15.80
N ALA A 416 23.83 -9.90 -15.19
CA ALA A 416 23.89 -9.14 -13.94
C ALA A 416 24.55 -9.97 -12.82
N LEU A 417 24.17 -11.25 -12.70
CA LEU A 417 24.77 -12.21 -11.77
C LEU A 417 26.25 -12.50 -12.08
N TYR A 418 26.64 -12.56 -13.36
CA TYR A 418 28.04 -12.69 -13.78
C TYR A 418 28.88 -11.50 -13.30
N VAL A 419 28.40 -10.27 -13.55
CA VAL A 419 29.13 -9.05 -13.15
C VAL A 419 29.18 -8.94 -11.63
N PHE A 420 28.10 -9.28 -10.92
CA PHE A 420 28.12 -9.35 -9.46
C PHE A 420 29.18 -10.33 -8.95
N GLY A 421 29.19 -11.57 -9.45
CA GLY A 421 30.21 -12.57 -9.05
C GLY A 421 31.63 -12.15 -9.42
N LEU A 422 31.80 -11.45 -10.54
CA LEU A 422 33.10 -10.89 -10.94
C LEU A 422 33.57 -9.80 -9.98
N LEU A 423 32.67 -9.00 -9.42
CA LEU A 423 33.02 -7.90 -8.51
C LEU A 423 33.05 -8.29 -7.02
N SER A 424 32.52 -9.46 -6.65
CA SER A 424 32.30 -9.89 -5.25
C SER A 424 33.36 -10.83 -4.65
N GLY A 425 34.53 -11.00 -5.30
CA GLY A 425 35.59 -11.92 -4.84
C GLY A 425 36.63 -11.28 -3.92
N GLU A 426 37.31 -12.09 -3.10
CA GLU A 426 38.45 -11.64 -2.26
C GLU A 426 39.64 -11.16 -3.09
N SER A 427 39.90 -11.82 -4.22
CA SER A 427 40.89 -11.38 -5.21
C SER A 427 40.23 -10.43 -6.21
N ASP A 428 40.80 -9.24 -6.38
CA ASP A 428 40.32 -8.30 -7.38
C ASP A 428 40.34 -8.93 -8.79
N ALA A 429 39.26 -8.73 -9.56
CA ALA A 429 39.27 -9.06 -10.98
C ALA A 429 40.38 -8.27 -11.69
N SER A 430 41.10 -8.90 -12.61
CA SER A 430 42.04 -8.13 -13.44
C SER A 430 41.27 -7.04 -14.23
N PRO A 431 41.87 -5.85 -14.43
CA PRO A 431 41.23 -4.77 -15.20
C PRO A 431 40.78 -5.21 -16.60
N ALA A 432 41.52 -6.13 -17.22
CA ALA A 432 41.16 -6.71 -18.52
C ALA A 432 39.89 -7.57 -18.45
N GLN A 433 39.70 -8.37 -17.39
CA GLN A 433 38.48 -9.16 -17.18
C GLN A 433 37.27 -8.25 -16.92
N VAL A 434 37.42 -7.21 -16.10
CA VAL A 434 36.35 -6.23 -15.85
C VAL A 434 35.95 -5.53 -17.14
N LYS A 435 36.92 -5.00 -17.89
CA LYS A 435 36.67 -4.36 -19.19
C LYS A 435 35.94 -5.30 -20.16
N LYS A 436 36.37 -6.57 -20.25
CA LYS A 436 35.71 -7.57 -21.10
C LYS A 436 34.26 -7.80 -20.67
N ALA A 437 34.02 -7.99 -19.37
CA ALA A 437 32.67 -8.20 -18.84
C ALA A 437 31.75 -7.00 -19.07
N LEU A 438 32.27 -5.78 -18.93
CA LEU A 438 31.54 -4.53 -19.19
C LEU A 438 31.18 -4.36 -20.68
N LEU A 439 32.11 -4.69 -21.60
CA LEU A 439 31.82 -4.73 -23.04
C LEU A 439 30.72 -5.73 -23.37
N GLU A 440 30.85 -6.95 -22.87
CA GLU A 440 29.86 -8.00 -23.10
C GLU A 440 28.49 -7.68 -22.47
N ARG A 441 28.47 -7.00 -21.31
CA ARG A 441 27.23 -6.53 -20.70
C ARG A 441 26.52 -5.50 -21.59
N LEU A 442 27.24 -4.54 -22.17
CA LEU A 442 26.66 -3.57 -23.10
C LEU A 442 26.09 -4.27 -24.34
N ASP A 443 26.81 -5.26 -24.90
CA ASP A 443 26.30 -6.07 -26.01
C ASP A 443 25.01 -6.84 -25.64
N ASP A 444 24.93 -7.39 -24.42
CA ASP A 444 23.75 -8.10 -23.94
C ASP A 444 22.56 -7.17 -23.69
N TRP A 445 22.79 -5.95 -23.19
CA TRP A 445 21.76 -4.93 -23.01
C TRP A 445 21.23 -4.41 -24.36
N ILE A 446 22.12 -4.20 -25.33
CA ILE A 446 21.73 -3.86 -26.71
C ILE A 446 20.87 -4.99 -27.30
N THR A 447 21.31 -6.24 -27.14
CA THR A 447 20.57 -7.42 -27.62
C THR A 447 19.20 -7.52 -26.96
N TYR A 448 19.11 -7.25 -25.65
CA TYR A 448 17.85 -7.21 -24.91
C TYR A 448 16.87 -6.20 -25.52
N GLU A 449 17.30 -4.94 -25.71
CA GLU A 449 16.43 -3.90 -26.27
C GLU A 449 16.04 -4.19 -27.73
N GLN A 450 16.94 -4.81 -28.51
CA GLN A 450 16.65 -5.25 -29.88
C GLN A 450 15.55 -6.30 -29.91
N VAL A 451 15.64 -7.33 -29.05
CA VAL A 451 14.61 -8.38 -28.96
C VAL A 451 13.25 -7.80 -28.58
N TRP A 452 13.21 -6.90 -27.60
CA TRP A 452 11.97 -6.24 -27.19
C TRP A 452 11.39 -5.36 -28.30
N ASN A 453 12.23 -4.62 -29.02
CA ASN A 453 11.85 -3.82 -30.18
C ASN A 453 11.27 -4.66 -31.32
N THR A 454 11.87 -5.82 -31.63
CA THR A 454 11.36 -6.72 -32.66
C THR A 454 9.94 -7.17 -32.31
N GLY A 455 9.72 -7.67 -31.09
CA GLY A 455 8.38 -8.08 -30.67
C GLY A 455 7.37 -6.93 -30.60
N ASP A 456 7.79 -5.73 -30.21
CA ASP A 456 6.90 -4.55 -30.18
C ASP A 456 6.55 -4.07 -31.59
N SER A 457 7.48 -4.19 -32.54
CA SER A 457 7.23 -3.89 -33.96
C SER A 457 6.24 -4.89 -34.57
N HIS A 458 6.38 -6.19 -34.27
CA HIS A 458 5.40 -7.20 -34.71
C HIS A 458 3.99 -6.94 -34.15
N ILE A 459 3.88 -6.46 -32.92
CA ILE A 459 2.59 -6.08 -32.32
C ILE A 459 1.96 -4.91 -33.10
N LEU A 460 2.76 -3.89 -33.48
CA LEU A 460 2.27 -2.77 -34.30
C LEU A 460 1.80 -3.21 -35.69
N GLU A 461 2.46 -4.21 -36.29
CA GLU A 461 2.12 -4.70 -37.62
C GLU A 461 0.88 -5.60 -37.66
N ARG A 462 0.64 -6.39 -36.60
CA ARG A 462 -0.38 -7.46 -36.61
C ARG A 462 -1.63 -7.20 -35.80
N VAL A 463 -1.57 -6.32 -34.79
CA VAL A 463 -2.69 -6.08 -33.88
C VAL A 463 -3.29 -4.72 -34.18
N HIS A 464 -4.62 -4.65 -34.33
CA HIS A 464 -5.34 -3.38 -34.36
C HIS A 464 -5.35 -2.76 -32.97
N LEU A 465 -4.23 -2.14 -32.60
CA LEU A 465 -4.10 -1.34 -31.39
C LEU A 465 -4.90 -0.05 -31.52
N SER A 466 -5.44 0.44 -30.41
CA SER A 466 -5.94 1.82 -30.36
C SER A 466 -4.80 2.80 -30.69
N GLN A 467 -5.14 3.98 -31.19
CA GLN A 467 -4.14 5.01 -31.51
C GLN A 467 -3.24 5.34 -30.31
N GLU A 468 -3.81 5.36 -29.10
CA GLU A 468 -3.08 5.58 -27.85
C GLU A 468 -2.10 4.46 -27.55
N ALA A 469 -2.55 3.19 -27.59
CA ALA A 469 -1.68 2.04 -27.38
C ALA A 469 -0.58 1.97 -28.44
N SER A 470 -0.90 2.25 -29.70
CA SER A 470 0.07 2.34 -30.80
C SER A 470 1.13 3.42 -30.53
N SER A 471 0.71 4.61 -30.08
CA SER A 471 1.62 5.71 -29.74
C SER A 471 2.56 5.36 -28.59
N ILE A 472 2.06 4.67 -27.56
CA ILE A 472 2.88 4.18 -26.43
C ILE A 472 3.93 3.18 -26.93
N VAL A 473 3.52 2.21 -27.76
CA VAL A 473 4.45 1.21 -28.30
C VAL A 473 5.50 1.86 -29.20
N GLN A 474 5.12 2.82 -30.04
CA GLN A 474 6.06 3.58 -30.87
C GLN A 474 7.05 4.38 -30.02
N GLN A 475 6.58 5.01 -28.93
CA GLN A 475 7.44 5.75 -28.01
C GLN A 475 8.42 4.82 -27.29
N HIS A 476 7.99 3.64 -26.86
CA HIS A 476 8.89 2.64 -26.29
C HIS A 476 9.94 2.19 -27.31
N ILE A 477 9.53 1.90 -28.55
CA ILE A 477 10.48 1.55 -29.63
C ILE A 477 11.50 2.66 -29.85
N LYS A 478 11.07 3.92 -29.84
CA LYS A 478 11.95 5.09 -29.97
C LYS A 478 12.94 5.18 -28.82
N THR A 479 12.48 5.04 -27.57
CA THR A 479 13.35 5.03 -26.38
C THR A 479 14.37 3.91 -26.45
N ARG A 480 13.96 2.68 -26.79
CA ARG A 480 14.87 1.54 -26.95
C ARG A 480 15.90 1.76 -28.05
N LYS A 481 15.52 2.35 -29.18
CA LYS A 481 16.47 2.71 -30.25
C LYS A 481 17.50 3.74 -29.78
N ALA A 482 17.09 4.72 -28.96
CA ALA A 482 18.01 5.67 -28.35
C ALA A 482 18.99 4.98 -27.39
N ASN A 483 18.50 4.07 -26.52
CA ASN A 483 19.33 3.25 -25.65
C ASN A 483 20.37 2.44 -26.44
N ILE A 484 19.93 1.74 -27.49
CA ILE A 484 20.80 0.93 -28.37
C ILE A 484 21.92 1.79 -28.98
N ALA A 485 21.60 2.98 -29.50
CA ALA A 485 22.59 3.89 -30.09
C ALA A 485 23.58 4.38 -29.03
N GLN A 486 23.08 4.89 -27.89
CA GLN A 486 23.89 5.41 -26.80
C GLN A 486 24.85 4.34 -26.26
N TRP A 487 24.35 3.13 -26.00
CA TRP A 487 25.18 2.04 -25.47
C TRP A 487 26.15 1.49 -26.51
N GLY A 488 25.81 1.58 -27.80
CA GLY A 488 26.75 1.32 -28.90
C GLY A 488 27.94 2.27 -28.87
N GLU A 489 27.69 3.57 -28.70
CA GLU A 489 28.75 4.57 -28.54
C GLU A 489 29.59 4.33 -27.27
N MET A 490 28.93 4.04 -26.15
CA MET A 490 29.62 3.72 -24.88
C MET A 490 30.51 2.49 -25.03
N ARG A 491 30.02 1.44 -25.70
CA ARG A 491 30.79 0.23 -25.98
C ARG A 491 32.01 0.53 -26.85
N ASP A 492 31.85 1.35 -27.89
CA ASP A 492 32.97 1.67 -28.79
C ASP A 492 34.02 2.57 -28.11
N LYS A 493 33.59 3.50 -27.24
CA LYS A 493 34.48 4.27 -26.35
C LYS A 493 35.22 3.37 -25.36
N LEU A 494 34.50 2.46 -24.68
CA LEU A 494 35.06 1.48 -23.76
C LEU A 494 36.08 0.58 -24.46
N ARG A 495 35.79 0.13 -25.69
CA ARG A 495 36.70 -0.72 -26.48
C ARG A 495 38.04 -0.03 -26.72
N LYS A 496 38.02 1.26 -27.09
CA LYS A 496 39.21 2.10 -27.33
C LYS A 496 39.97 2.47 -26.06
N SER A 497 39.33 2.47 -24.90
CA SER A 497 39.94 2.88 -23.64
C SER A 497 41.02 1.89 -23.16
N PRO A 498 42.15 2.33 -22.58
CA PRO A 498 43.17 1.44 -22.02
C PRO A 498 42.64 0.56 -20.90
N SER A 499 43.08 -0.70 -20.81
CA SER A 499 42.58 -1.65 -19.80
C SER A 499 42.97 -1.28 -18.37
N HIS A 500 44.08 -0.57 -18.15
CA HIS A 500 44.61 -0.25 -16.81
C HIS A 500 43.76 0.78 -16.02
N ILE A 501 42.79 1.42 -16.66
CA ILE A 501 41.92 2.43 -16.03
C ILE A 501 40.85 1.76 -15.15
N TYR A 502 40.58 0.46 -15.37
CA TYR A 502 39.51 -0.28 -14.70
C TYR A 502 40.04 -1.02 -13.47
N VAL A 503 40.51 -0.27 -12.46
CA VAL A 503 40.88 -0.85 -11.15
C VAL A 503 39.62 -0.95 -10.28
N THR A 504 39.35 -2.12 -9.72
CA THR A 504 38.28 -2.29 -8.72
C THR A 504 38.62 -1.43 -7.51
N SER A 505 37.85 -0.36 -7.27
CA SER A 505 38.04 0.51 -6.11
C SER A 505 37.47 -0.14 -4.84
N ASN A 506 37.88 -1.36 -4.51
CA ASN A 506 37.46 -2.03 -3.28
C ASN A 506 38.28 -1.63 -2.05
N LYS A 507 39.12 -0.59 -2.13
CA LYS A 507 39.74 0.04 -0.95
C LYS A 507 38.75 0.94 -0.22
N THR A 508 37.74 0.32 0.38
CA THR A 508 37.15 0.88 1.61
C THR A 508 38.18 0.74 2.73
N ASN A 509 38.33 1.83 3.49
CA ASN A 509 39.30 2.02 4.57
C ASN A 509 39.35 0.83 5.56
N LYS A 510 40.41 0.01 5.50
CA LYS A 510 40.86 -0.81 6.63
C LYS A 510 41.54 0.11 7.65
N ALA A 511 40.85 0.42 8.73
CA ALA A 511 41.46 0.87 9.98
C ALA A 511 40.92 0.04 11.15
N GLN A 512 41.84 -0.77 11.69
CA GLN A 512 41.87 -1.38 13.04
C GLN A 512 40.79 -2.40 13.41
N GLY A 513 41.25 -3.65 13.57
CA GLY A 513 40.44 -4.76 14.05
C GLY A 513 40.43 -4.91 15.57
N GLN A 514 39.65 -5.88 16.04
CA GLN A 514 39.96 -6.74 17.19
C GLN A 514 38.98 -7.90 17.28
N ALA A 515 39.56 -9.08 17.57
CA ALA A 515 39.06 -10.27 18.25
C ALA A 515 37.67 -10.83 17.89
N GLY A 516 37.68 -12.11 17.51
CA GLY A 516 36.48 -12.91 17.34
C GLY A 516 35.73 -13.13 18.66
N GLU A 517 34.40 -13.06 18.56
CA GLU A 517 33.49 -13.71 19.49
C GLU A 517 32.56 -14.61 18.67
N ASP A 518 32.53 -15.86 19.12
CA ASP A 518 31.63 -16.92 18.72
C ASP A 518 30.19 -16.49 19.03
N VAL A 519 29.34 -16.40 18.00
CA VAL A 519 27.92 -16.06 18.15
C VAL A 519 27.10 -17.16 17.52
N SER A 520 26.67 -18.10 18.37
CA SER A 520 25.51 -18.94 18.06
C SER A 520 24.26 -18.08 17.84
N PRO A 521 23.36 -18.46 16.93
CA PRO A 521 22.22 -17.65 16.55
C PRO A 521 21.22 -17.44 17.69
N VAL A 522 20.75 -16.20 17.78
CA VAL A 522 19.94 -15.58 18.84
C VAL A 522 18.47 -16.08 18.90
N LEU A 523 18.05 -16.99 18.02
CA LEU A 523 16.67 -17.51 18.01
C LEU A 523 16.64 -19.01 17.81
N THR A 524 15.84 -19.71 18.62
CA THR A 524 15.66 -21.17 18.54
C THR A 524 14.75 -21.55 17.37
N GLU A 525 14.90 -22.78 16.88
CA GLU A 525 14.12 -23.31 15.76
C GLU A 525 12.59 -23.27 16.03
N GLU A 526 12.18 -23.38 17.29
CA GLU A 526 10.79 -23.19 17.74
C GLU A 526 10.30 -21.73 17.64
N GLN A 527 11.18 -20.75 17.87
CA GLN A 527 10.87 -19.34 17.68
C GLN A 527 10.73 -19.00 16.19
N ILE A 528 11.50 -19.66 15.32
CA ILE A 528 11.42 -19.53 13.86
C ILE A 528 10.15 -20.20 13.32
N LYS A 529 9.73 -21.35 13.86
CA LYS A 529 8.45 -22.01 13.52
C LYS A 529 7.24 -21.20 13.97
N THR A 530 7.30 -20.61 15.17
CA THR A 530 6.21 -19.77 15.71
C THR A 530 6.09 -18.46 14.94
N ALA A 531 7.21 -17.88 14.51
CA ALA A 531 7.24 -16.72 13.62
C ALA A 531 6.69 -17.04 12.22
N HIS A 532 6.94 -18.24 11.68
CA HIS A 532 6.34 -18.69 10.42
C HIS A 532 4.82 -18.90 10.53
N LEU A 533 4.30 -19.49 11.61
CA LEU A 533 2.85 -19.63 11.84
C LEU A 533 2.14 -18.28 11.97
N LEU A 534 2.79 -17.30 12.59
CA LEU A 534 2.30 -15.91 12.68
C LEU A 534 2.45 -15.15 11.35
N LEU A 535 3.48 -15.42 10.55
CA LEU A 535 3.63 -14.84 9.22
C LEU A 535 2.61 -15.42 8.23
N ASP A 536 2.36 -16.73 8.25
CA ASP A 536 1.48 -17.40 7.29
C ASP A 536 0.00 -17.02 7.50
N SER A 537 -0.38 -16.73 8.75
CA SER A 537 -1.71 -16.19 9.09
C SER A 537 -1.88 -14.69 8.79
N VAL A 538 -0.77 -13.95 8.64
CA VAL A 538 -0.75 -12.52 8.26
C VAL A 538 -0.60 -12.33 6.74
N LEU A 539 0.10 -13.25 6.06
CA LEU A 539 0.37 -13.20 4.63
C LEU A 539 -0.71 -13.90 3.79
N ASN A 540 -1.51 -14.79 4.40
CA ASN A 540 -2.70 -15.38 3.79
C ASN A 540 -3.98 -15.03 4.58
N PRO A 541 -4.42 -13.75 4.60
CA PRO A 541 -5.77 -13.46 5.05
C PRO A 541 -6.76 -14.17 4.10
N LYS A 542 -7.70 -14.94 4.65
CA LYS A 542 -8.80 -15.51 3.86
C LYS A 542 -9.52 -14.37 3.15
N LEU A 543 -9.45 -14.38 1.83
CA LEU A 543 -10.11 -13.42 0.94
C LEU A 543 -11.61 -13.30 1.26
N PRO A 544 -12.15 -12.07 1.39
CA PRO A 544 -13.56 -11.82 1.07
C PRO A 544 -13.79 -12.17 -0.40
N SER A 545 -14.89 -12.86 -0.67
CA SER A 545 -15.29 -13.34 -2.00
C SER A 545 -15.46 -12.20 -3.00
N ALA A 546 -14.95 -12.40 -4.22
CA ALA A 546 -15.21 -11.83 -5.57
C ALA A 546 -16.30 -10.76 -5.86
N SER A 547 -16.89 -10.04 -4.91
CA SER A 547 -18.02 -9.12 -5.11
C SER A 547 -17.66 -7.64 -5.25
N ASP A 548 -16.40 -7.25 -5.02
CA ASP A 548 -16.05 -5.82 -4.85
C ASP A 548 -15.66 -5.08 -6.15
N TYR A 549 -15.72 -5.75 -7.31
CA TYR A 549 -15.27 -5.19 -8.60
C TYR A 549 -16.34 -4.45 -9.43
N VAL A 550 -17.54 -4.18 -8.92
CA VAL A 550 -18.70 -3.79 -9.78
C VAL A 550 -19.10 -2.30 -9.74
N LEU A 551 -18.49 -1.43 -8.94
CA LEU A 551 -19.23 -0.27 -8.40
C LEU A 551 -19.09 1.13 -9.06
N ASP A 552 -18.48 1.32 -10.25
CA ASP A 552 -18.80 2.52 -11.09
C ASP A 552 -18.40 2.41 -12.57
N ILE A 553 -19.01 1.48 -13.30
CA ILE A 553 -18.80 1.35 -14.75
C ILE A 553 -19.56 2.44 -15.54
N ARG A 554 -20.53 3.14 -14.94
CA ARG A 554 -21.50 3.95 -15.69
C ARG A 554 -21.18 5.43 -15.77
N GLU A 555 -20.69 6.07 -14.72
CA GLU A 555 -20.30 7.48 -14.85
C GLU A 555 -19.02 7.60 -15.68
N GLU A 556 -18.13 6.61 -15.55
CA GLU A 556 -16.95 6.51 -16.40
C GLU A 556 -17.30 6.20 -17.86
N ARG A 557 -18.36 5.41 -18.12
CA ARG A 557 -18.88 5.20 -19.49
C ARG A 557 -19.57 6.45 -20.06
N ARG A 558 -20.42 7.16 -19.30
CA ARG A 558 -21.06 8.41 -19.76
C ARG A 558 -20.04 9.51 -20.02
N ARG A 559 -19.04 9.62 -19.15
CA ARG A 559 -17.89 10.53 -19.32
C ARG A 559 -17.13 10.19 -20.59
N ARG A 560 -16.75 8.91 -20.80
CA ARG A 560 -16.10 8.47 -22.04
C ARG A 560 -16.94 8.70 -23.28
N GLU A 561 -18.22 8.36 -23.27
CA GLU A 561 -19.14 8.57 -24.39
C GLU A 561 -19.33 10.06 -24.72
N TRP A 562 -19.43 10.94 -23.71
CA TRP A 562 -19.51 12.39 -23.94
C TRP A 562 -18.19 12.94 -24.49
N PHE A 563 -17.04 12.53 -23.96
CA PHE A 563 -15.74 12.94 -24.50
C PHE A 563 -15.50 12.41 -25.91
N GLN A 564 -15.94 11.19 -26.22
CA GLN A 564 -15.90 10.62 -27.57
C GLN A 564 -16.82 11.39 -28.53
N LYS A 565 -18.07 11.69 -28.15
CA LYS A 565 -19.00 12.47 -28.98
C LYS A 565 -18.53 13.92 -29.17
N ARG A 566 -17.93 14.54 -28.15
CA ARG A 566 -17.32 15.87 -28.22
C ARG A 566 -16.06 15.90 -29.08
N ALA A 567 -15.21 14.88 -28.96
CA ALA A 567 -14.03 14.74 -29.81
C ALA A 567 -14.45 14.52 -31.27
N HIS A 568 -15.47 13.69 -31.51
CA HIS A 568 -16.03 13.48 -32.84
C HIS A 568 -16.60 14.78 -33.43
N ALA A 569 -17.42 15.52 -32.68
CA ALA A 569 -17.96 16.82 -33.11
C ALA A 569 -16.87 17.85 -33.42
N ARG A 570 -15.77 17.88 -32.63
CA ARG A 570 -14.61 18.75 -32.90
C ARG A 570 -13.84 18.36 -34.16
N LEU A 571 -13.75 17.06 -34.45
CA LEU A 571 -13.05 16.53 -35.62
C LEU A 571 -13.86 16.68 -36.91
N THR A 572 -15.19 16.65 -36.83
CA THR A 572 -16.10 16.76 -37.99
C THR A 572 -16.70 18.15 -38.20
N GLY A 573 -16.41 19.11 -37.30
CA GLY A 573 -16.99 20.46 -37.32
C GLY A 573 -18.47 20.52 -36.90
N GLY A 574 -19.01 19.43 -36.34
CA GLY A 574 -20.39 19.36 -35.86
C GLY A 574 -20.61 20.07 -34.51
N PRO A 575 -21.88 20.31 -34.10
CA PRO A 575 -22.21 20.94 -32.83
C PRO A 575 -21.73 20.07 -31.66
N ILE A 576 -21.11 20.70 -30.66
CA ILE A 576 -20.64 20.01 -29.46
C ILE A 576 -21.87 19.49 -28.70
N PRO A 577 -21.94 18.19 -28.35
CA PRO A 577 -23.06 17.62 -27.62
C PRO A 577 -23.22 18.30 -26.25
N GLU A 578 -24.46 18.66 -25.90
CA GLU A 578 -24.79 19.24 -24.60
C GLU A 578 -24.32 18.35 -23.46
N ARG A 579 -23.82 18.98 -22.38
CA ARG A 579 -23.29 18.29 -21.22
C ARG A 579 -24.45 17.72 -20.40
N THR A 580 -24.74 16.44 -20.56
CA THR A 580 -25.83 15.72 -19.86
C THR A 580 -25.46 15.19 -18.48
N HIS A 581 -24.22 15.42 -18.00
CA HIS A 581 -23.86 15.13 -16.61
C HIS A 581 -24.77 15.90 -15.66
N LYS A 582 -25.23 15.25 -14.58
CA LYS A 582 -25.90 15.97 -13.48
C LYS A 582 -24.95 17.08 -13.02
N LYS A 583 -25.35 18.35 -13.19
CA LYS A 583 -24.67 19.47 -12.53
C LYS A 583 -24.73 19.15 -11.04
N VAL A 584 -23.59 19.11 -10.35
CA VAL A 584 -23.56 18.97 -8.89
C VAL A 584 -24.32 20.18 -8.33
N VAL A 585 -25.60 19.99 -8.04
CA VAL A 585 -26.41 20.99 -7.34
C VAL A 585 -25.85 21.02 -5.93
N ASN A 586 -25.37 22.18 -5.51
CA ASN A 586 -24.92 22.45 -4.15
C ASN A 586 -26.00 22.00 -3.17
N PRO A 587 -25.81 20.88 -2.44
CA PRO A 587 -26.85 20.31 -1.60
C PRO A 587 -26.98 21.02 -0.24
N PHE A 588 -26.14 22.04 0.05
CA PHE A 588 -26.06 22.68 1.36
C PHE A 588 -26.27 24.20 1.34
N THR A 589 -27.12 24.69 0.45
CA THR A 589 -27.78 25.99 0.62
C THR A 589 -28.66 26.07 1.89
N ALA A 590 -28.82 24.99 2.68
CA ALA A 590 -29.80 24.87 3.76
C ALA A 590 -29.27 24.54 5.18
N GLY A 591 -27.96 24.59 5.44
CA GLY A 591 -27.40 24.48 6.82
C GLY A 591 -27.21 23.04 7.33
N GLY A 592 -26.01 22.74 7.84
CA GLY A 592 -25.62 21.42 8.37
C GLY A 592 -26.24 21.03 9.73
N PRO A 593 -25.92 19.84 10.27
CA PRO A 593 -26.64 19.22 11.39
C PRO A 593 -26.45 19.95 12.73
N PRO A 594 -27.38 19.87 13.69
CA PRO A 594 -27.28 20.57 14.97
C PRO A 594 -26.09 20.11 15.84
N GLY A 595 -25.33 21.06 16.41
CA GLY A 595 -24.34 20.77 17.45
C GLY A 595 -22.91 20.44 16.99
N TRP A 596 -22.66 20.42 15.68
CA TRP A 596 -21.34 20.11 15.11
C TRP A 596 -20.21 21.08 15.53
N GLN A 597 -20.55 22.29 15.99
CA GLN A 597 -19.57 23.28 16.46
C GLN A 597 -18.85 22.86 17.76
N ASN A 598 -19.35 21.84 18.46
CA ASN A 598 -18.94 21.49 19.83
C ASN A 598 -18.08 20.23 19.95
N LEU A 599 -17.65 19.62 18.84
CA LEU A 599 -16.78 18.43 18.87
C LEU A 599 -15.36 18.80 19.35
N ARG A 600 -14.76 17.98 20.23
CA ARG A 600 -13.49 18.26 20.92
C ARG A 600 -12.27 18.15 19.98
N ARG A 601 -11.29 19.03 20.20
CA ARG A 601 -10.21 19.44 19.26
C ARG A 601 -8.78 19.10 19.73
N GLU A 602 -8.54 17.92 20.30
CA GLU A 602 -7.19 17.52 20.76
C GLU A 602 -6.63 16.38 19.91
N THR A 603 -5.31 16.37 19.67
CA THR A 603 -4.68 15.54 18.62
C THR A 603 -3.77 14.44 19.15
N ARG A 604 -3.39 13.52 18.25
CA ARG A 604 -2.55 12.35 18.52
C ARG A 604 -1.05 12.68 18.75
N TRP A 605 -0.55 13.84 18.33
CA TRP A 605 0.85 14.25 18.53
C TRP A 605 1.13 14.83 19.92
N GLU A 606 0.11 15.33 20.62
CA GLU A 606 0.18 15.62 22.06
C GLU A 606 0.49 14.36 22.89
N ARG A 607 0.27 13.17 22.31
CA ARG A 607 0.56 11.87 22.93
C ARG A 607 1.98 11.37 22.69
N LEU A 608 2.68 11.86 21.66
CA LEU A 608 4.11 11.58 21.45
C LEU A 608 5.04 12.36 22.41
N GLY A 609 4.46 13.22 23.26
CA GLY A 609 5.02 13.60 24.56
C GLY A 609 5.02 12.43 25.56
N LEU A 610 5.52 11.25 25.20
CA LEU A 610 5.50 10.05 26.05
C LEU A 610 6.21 10.25 27.40
N LEU A 611 7.12 11.22 27.48
CA LEU A 611 7.75 11.64 28.74
C LEU A 611 7.13 12.89 29.37
N ASN A 612 6.34 13.69 28.64
CA ASN A 612 5.77 15.00 29.06
C ASN A 612 6.64 15.74 30.09
N LEU A 613 7.94 15.80 29.82
CA LEU A 613 8.88 16.43 30.72
C LEU A 613 8.54 17.92 30.70
N PRO A 614 8.48 18.59 31.87
CA PRO A 614 8.16 20.01 31.93
C PRO A 614 9.18 20.80 31.08
N ARG A 615 8.67 21.67 30.21
CA ARG A 615 9.50 22.54 29.37
C ARG A 615 10.46 23.33 30.25
N GLN A 616 11.73 23.35 29.90
CA GLN A 616 12.72 24.19 30.57
C GLN A 616 12.79 25.52 29.82
N SER A 617 12.37 26.60 30.50
CA SER A 617 12.12 27.89 29.86
C SER A 617 13.39 28.69 29.49
N PRO A 618 14.50 28.65 30.26
CA PRO A 618 15.67 29.45 29.90
C PRO A 618 16.63 28.67 28.99
N LEU A 619 17.03 29.28 27.87
CA LEU A 619 18.05 28.75 26.96
C LEU A 619 19.39 28.47 27.67
N SER A 620 19.71 29.20 28.75
CA SER A 620 20.91 28.98 29.57
C SER A 620 20.94 27.57 30.17
N TRP A 621 19.79 27.04 30.59
CA TRP A 621 19.67 25.69 31.14
C TRP A 621 20.06 24.63 30.12
N HIS A 622 19.56 24.76 28.87
CA HIS A 622 19.93 23.83 27.79
C HIS A 622 21.41 23.95 27.39
N ARG A 623 21.97 25.17 27.40
CA ARG A 623 23.38 25.41 27.10
C ARG A 623 24.30 24.83 28.18
N GLU A 624 23.95 25.02 29.45
CA GLU A 624 24.69 24.45 30.59
C GLU A 624 24.62 22.93 30.58
N ARG A 625 23.42 22.36 30.39
CA ARG A 625 23.26 20.91 30.30
C ARG A 625 24.06 20.34 29.14
N PHE A 626 23.98 20.94 27.96
CA PHE A 626 24.76 20.48 26.81
C PHE A 626 26.29 20.55 27.05
N ARG A 627 26.79 21.59 27.75
CA ARG A 627 28.21 21.70 28.10
C ARG A 627 28.65 20.63 29.11
N GLU A 628 27.80 20.34 30.09
CA GLU A 628 28.03 19.29 31.09
C GLU A 628 28.16 17.92 30.40
N GLU A 629 27.16 17.52 29.59
CA GLU A 629 27.17 16.22 28.89
C GLU A 629 28.36 16.10 27.91
N LEU A 630 28.76 17.21 27.28
CA LEU A 630 29.91 17.24 26.37
C LEU A 630 31.25 17.12 27.11
N ALA A 631 31.34 17.64 28.34
CA ALA A 631 32.52 17.48 29.19
C ALA A 631 32.62 16.02 29.67
N GLU A 632 31.51 15.43 30.12
CA GLU A 632 31.43 14.02 30.54
C GLU A 632 31.80 13.08 29.38
N LEU A 633 31.33 13.35 28.16
CA LEU A 633 31.72 12.60 26.95
C LEU A 633 33.22 12.68 26.64
N ARG A 634 33.88 13.81 26.93
CA ARG A 634 35.34 13.97 26.70
C ARG A 634 36.17 13.25 27.76
N GLU A 635 35.65 13.12 28.97
CA GLU A 635 36.31 12.45 30.08
C GLU A 635 36.11 10.92 30.03
N ALA A 636 35.08 10.43 29.34
CA ALA A 636 34.79 9.01 29.18
C ALA A 636 35.95 8.25 28.50
N LYS A 637 36.49 7.24 29.20
CA LYS A 637 37.66 6.46 28.72
C LYS A 637 37.24 5.17 28.04
N LYS A 638 36.20 4.49 28.52
CA LYS A 638 35.78 3.19 28.00
C LYS A 638 34.75 3.32 26.87
N PRO A 639 34.65 2.34 25.95
CA PRO A 639 33.68 2.37 24.84
C PRO A 639 32.21 2.47 25.29
N LEU A 640 31.83 1.75 26.35
CA LEU A 640 30.47 1.79 26.89
C LEU A 640 30.18 3.12 27.60
N GLU A 641 31.17 3.68 28.31
CA GLU A 641 31.06 5.02 28.92
C GLU A 641 30.88 6.06 27.80
N LYS A 642 31.68 6.01 26.73
CA LYS A 642 31.54 6.89 25.56
C LYS A 642 30.17 6.77 24.89
N LEU A 643 29.63 5.55 24.79
CA LEU A 643 28.29 5.33 24.22
C LEU A 643 27.19 5.91 25.13
N SER A 644 27.33 5.73 26.44
CA SER A 644 26.45 6.32 27.46
C SER A 644 26.45 7.85 27.37
N GLU A 645 27.62 8.48 27.40
CA GLU A 645 27.72 9.93 27.38
C GLU A 645 27.30 10.51 26.02
N ALA A 646 27.59 9.81 24.92
CA ALA A 646 27.11 10.21 23.60
C ALA A 646 25.58 10.17 23.53
N SER A 647 24.93 9.19 24.18
CA SER A 647 23.47 9.13 24.25
C SER A 647 22.87 10.30 25.04
N ASP A 648 23.56 10.79 26.08
CA ASP A 648 23.08 11.92 26.90
C ASP A 648 23.27 13.26 26.17
N VAL A 649 24.35 13.43 25.40
CA VAL A 649 24.53 14.57 24.49
C VAL A 649 23.43 14.63 23.42
N PHE A 650 23.10 13.49 22.79
CA PHE A 650 22.04 13.40 21.79
C PHE A 650 20.66 13.66 22.41
N PHE A 651 20.43 13.20 23.63
CA PHE A 651 19.21 13.49 24.37
C PHE A 651 19.08 14.98 24.69
N ALA A 652 20.14 15.65 25.16
CA ALA A 652 20.15 17.08 25.46
C ALA A 652 19.83 17.95 24.22
N LEU A 653 20.41 17.61 23.06
CA LEU A 653 20.09 18.26 21.78
C LEU A 653 18.64 18.03 21.37
N SER A 654 18.20 16.77 21.37
CA SER A 654 16.82 16.42 21.03
C SER A 654 15.81 17.13 21.94
N ARG A 655 16.16 17.29 23.22
CA ARG A 655 15.34 17.99 24.22
C ARG A 655 15.26 19.49 23.97
N ALA A 656 16.36 20.15 23.62
CA ALA A 656 16.36 21.57 23.29
C ALA A 656 15.51 21.87 22.03
N LYS A 657 15.55 20.98 21.02
CA LYS A 657 14.68 21.08 19.83
C LYS A 657 13.20 20.90 20.20
N TYR A 658 12.89 19.93 21.07
CA TYR A 658 11.53 19.71 21.55
C TYR A 658 10.97 20.91 22.35
N ASP A 659 11.80 21.54 23.18
CA ASP A 659 11.40 22.71 23.98
C ASP A 659 11.30 24.00 23.11
N GLY A 660 11.53 23.91 21.79
CA GLY A 660 11.27 24.98 20.82
C GLY A 660 12.45 25.91 20.59
N PHE A 661 13.66 25.55 21.04
CA PHE A 661 14.84 26.37 20.82
C PHE A 661 15.44 26.14 19.43
N PRO A 662 15.84 27.20 18.72
CA PRO A 662 16.47 27.10 17.41
C PRO A 662 17.89 26.55 17.57
N ILE A 663 18.04 25.23 17.46
CA ILE A 663 19.33 24.55 17.39
C ILE A 663 19.59 24.08 15.96
N SER A 664 20.87 24.01 15.57
CA SER A 664 21.28 23.45 14.27
C SER A 664 20.68 22.04 14.07
N ASP A 665 20.44 21.70 12.80
CA ASP A 665 19.86 20.40 12.45
C ASP A 665 20.65 19.23 13.04
N MET A 666 19.91 18.23 13.54
CA MET A 666 20.50 17.00 14.05
C MET A 666 21.38 16.38 12.96
N PRO A 667 22.54 15.80 13.31
CA PRO A 667 23.37 15.14 12.32
C PRO A 667 22.57 14.05 11.61
N ALA A 668 22.59 14.07 10.27
CA ALA A 668 21.87 13.10 9.43
C ALA A 668 22.11 11.68 9.93
N PHE A 669 21.04 10.88 9.97
CA PHE A 669 21.10 9.51 10.47
C PHE A 669 22.11 8.71 9.64
N ARG A 670 23.13 8.15 10.30
CA ARG A 670 24.17 7.29 9.71
C ARG A 670 24.16 5.99 10.52
N ALA A 671 24.53 4.86 9.91
CA ALA A 671 24.56 3.56 10.58
C ALA A 671 25.34 3.56 11.92
N ARG A 672 26.39 4.39 12.03
CA ARG A 672 27.15 4.59 13.28
C ARG A 672 26.35 5.24 14.42
N HIS A 673 25.24 5.93 14.13
CA HIS A 673 24.36 6.54 15.14
C HIS A 673 23.30 5.55 15.67
N THR A 674 23.09 4.41 15.00
CA THR A 674 22.11 3.39 15.42
C THR A 674 22.39 2.87 16.82
N ALA A 675 23.66 2.63 17.15
CA ALA A 675 24.07 2.21 18.50
C ALA A 675 23.75 3.28 19.55
N ILE A 676 23.95 4.56 19.24
CA ILE A 676 23.67 5.69 20.16
C ILE A 676 22.17 5.80 20.40
N TYR A 677 21.35 5.75 19.35
CA TYR A 677 19.89 5.83 19.47
C TYR A 677 19.29 4.60 20.17
N GLY A 678 19.80 3.40 19.87
CA GLY A 678 19.42 2.17 20.56
C GLY A 678 19.76 2.23 22.04
N TYR A 679 20.98 2.67 22.38
CA TYR A 679 21.41 2.84 23.77
C TYR A 679 20.60 3.91 24.51
N MET A 680 20.36 5.06 23.88
CA MET A 680 19.51 6.14 24.41
C MET A 680 18.11 5.61 24.72
N LEU A 681 17.47 4.93 23.77
CA LEU A 681 16.12 4.38 23.96
C LEU A 681 16.10 3.40 25.14
N ALA A 682 17.05 2.47 25.21
CA ALA A 682 17.14 1.50 26.30
C ALA A 682 17.37 2.18 27.67
N LYS A 683 18.32 3.13 27.74
CA LYS A 683 18.68 3.89 28.95
C LYS A 683 17.50 4.68 29.50
N TYR A 684 16.88 5.52 28.68
CA TYR A 684 15.79 6.39 29.12
C TYR A 684 14.49 5.61 29.38
N THR A 685 14.22 4.54 28.64
CA THR A 685 13.07 3.65 28.90
C THR A 685 13.24 2.87 30.20
N SER A 686 14.44 2.34 30.47
CA SER A 686 14.72 1.66 31.75
C SER A 686 14.55 2.60 32.94
N ARG A 687 15.05 3.84 32.84
CA ARG A 687 14.89 4.87 33.89
C ARG A 687 13.42 5.24 34.10
N TRP A 688 12.66 5.46 33.03
CA TRP A 688 11.22 5.72 33.12
C TRP A 688 10.45 4.59 33.81
N ALA A 689 10.70 3.35 33.36
CA ALA A 689 10.05 2.17 33.90
C ALA A 689 10.41 1.94 35.38
N PHE A 690 11.66 2.23 35.77
CA PHE A 690 12.10 2.18 37.17
C PHE A 690 11.21 3.05 38.07
N TYR A 691 10.99 4.32 37.72
CA TYR A 691 10.17 5.21 38.56
C TYR A 691 8.70 4.81 38.60
N ARG A 692 8.13 4.29 37.50
CA ARG A 692 6.76 3.80 37.51
C ARG A 692 6.56 2.58 38.39
N VAL A 693 7.49 1.63 38.34
CA VAL A 693 7.47 0.46 39.23
C VAL A 693 7.70 0.91 40.66
N LEU A 694 8.60 1.85 40.91
CA LEU A 694 8.84 2.39 42.25
C LEU A 694 7.60 3.10 42.82
N ALA A 695 6.91 3.93 42.05
CA ALA A 695 5.63 4.54 42.44
C ALA A 695 4.54 3.49 42.71
N PHE A 696 4.49 2.43 41.90
CA PHE A 696 3.58 1.32 42.12
C PHE A 696 3.83 0.64 43.46
N LEU A 697 5.09 0.30 43.77
CA LEU A 697 5.48 -0.32 45.03
C LEU A 697 5.23 0.59 46.24
N CYS A 698 5.36 1.92 46.05
CA CYS A 698 5.07 2.91 47.09
C CYS A 698 3.57 3.19 47.27
N ARG A 699 2.72 2.58 46.44
CA ARG A 699 1.27 2.84 46.35
C ARG A 699 0.92 4.30 46.09
N ALA A 700 1.72 5.00 45.30
CA ALA A 700 1.43 6.39 44.94
C ALA A 700 0.05 6.50 44.25
N PRO A 701 -0.75 7.54 44.53
CA PRO A 701 -2.05 7.75 43.89
C PRO A 701 -1.91 8.19 42.42
N SER A 702 -0.78 8.80 42.05
CA SER A 702 -0.52 9.42 40.75
C SER A 702 0.50 8.63 39.91
N ARG A 703 0.35 7.30 39.81
CA ARG A 703 1.34 6.41 39.13
C ARG A 703 1.45 6.65 37.63
N SER A 704 0.37 7.11 37.00
CA SER A 704 0.31 7.42 35.56
C SER A 704 0.98 8.75 35.21
N THR A 705 1.21 9.64 36.17
CA THR A 705 1.85 10.94 35.96
C THR A 705 3.36 10.91 36.17
N MET A 706 3.92 9.81 36.68
CA MET A 706 5.37 9.63 36.78
C MET A 706 6.01 9.41 35.42
N ARG A 707 6.82 10.38 35.00
CA ARG A 707 7.54 10.35 33.72
C ARG A 707 9.01 10.73 33.86
N GLU A 708 9.55 10.52 35.05
CA GLU A 708 10.94 10.85 35.38
C GLU A 708 11.91 9.94 34.64
N VAL A 709 12.94 10.53 34.06
CA VAL A 709 14.04 9.79 33.40
C VAL A 709 15.41 10.12 33.99
N VAL A 710 15.40 10.77 35.16
CA VAL A 710 16.62 11.17 35.87
C VAL A 710 17.32 9.92 36.40
N ASN A 711 18.65 9.81 36.25
CA ASN A 711 19.40 8.64 36.70
C ASN A 711 19.03 8.24 38.16
N PRO A 712 18.39 7.08 38.37
CA PRO A 712 17.90 6.70 39.68
C PRO A 712 19.01 6.24 40.62
N SER A 713 20.27 6.10 40.17
CA SER A 713 21.39 5.58 40.97
C SER A 713 21.72 6.39 42.24
N LYS A 714 21.35 7.68 42.30
CA LYS A 714 21.60 8.56 43.44
C LYS A 714 20.34 8.74 44.30
N ASP A 715 20.47 8.58 45.62
CA ASP A 715 19.34 8.73 46.57
C ASP A 715 18.75 10.13 46.56
N THR A 716 19.60 11.15 46.42
CA THR A 716 19.17 12.55 46.31
C THR A 716 18.21 12.77 45.15
N LYS A 717 18.39 12.06 44.03
CA LYS A 717 17.51 12.13 42.85
C LYS A 717 16.15 11.45 43.13
N LEU A 718 16.13 10.33 43.85
CA LEU A 718 14.88 9.69 44.27
C LEU A 718 14.07 10.59 45.20
N ALA A 719 14.73 11.25 46.15
CA ALA A 719 14.07 12.15 47.09
C ALA A 719 13.46 13.37 46.38
N VAL A 720 14.16 13.95 45.39
CA VAL A 720 13.64 15.06 44.57
C VAL A 720 12.42 14.62 43.76
N VAL A 721 12.47 13.44 43.15
CA VAL A 721 11.34 12.87 42.41
C VAL A 721 10.15 12.63 43.34
N ALA A 722 10.37 12.03 44.51
CA ALA A 722 9.31 11.75 45.48
C ALA A 722 8.58 13.04 45.90
N ARG A 723 9.33 14.10 46.23
CA ARG A 723 8.77 15.41 46.59
C ARG A 723 7.93 16.01 45.47
N ARG A 724 8.40 15.93 44.21
CA ARG A 724 7.66 16.47 43.05
C ARG A 724 6.30 15.81 42.85
N HIS A 725 6.19 14.52 43.20
CA HIS A 725 4.96 13.75 43.06
C HIS A 725 4.18 13.60 44.37
N ASN A 726 4.51 14.37 45.41
CA ASN A 726 3.90 14.32 46.75
C ASN A 726 3.91 12.91 47.36
N ILE A 727 5.01 12.18 47.21
CA ILE A 727 5.24 10.86 47.81
C ILE A 727 6.26 11.00 48.93
N ASP A 728 6.06 10.26 50.02
CA ASP A 728 7.00 10.17 51.14
C ASP A 728 8.45 9.86 50.65
N PRO A 729 9.38 10.82 50.75
CA PRO A 729 10.73 10.66 50.23
C PRO A 729 11.53 9.54 50.90
N GLU A 730 11.30 9.27 52.19
CA GLU A 730 12.04 8.24 52.93
C GLU A 730 11.62 6.84 52.47
N LYS A 731 10.31 6.61 52.38
CA LYS A 731 9.75 5.36 51.86
C LYS A 731 10.11 5.14 50.40
N PHE A 732 10.01 6.17 49.56
CA PHE A 732 10.35 6.09 48.13
C PHE A 732 11.84 5.78 47.91
N THR A 733 12.71 6.39 48.70
CA THR A 733 14.16 6.14 48.63
C THR A 733 14.50 4.74 49.14
N SER A 734 13.89 4.30 50.25
CA SER A 734 14.11 2.98 50.83
C SER A 734 13.72 1.84 49.87
N ILE A 735 12.53 1.92 49.25
CA ILE A 735 12.08 0.95 48.24
C ILE A 735 12.93 1.07 46.96
N GLY A 736 13.31 2.28 46.57
CA GLY A 736 14.16 2.52 45.41
C GLY A 736 15.53 1.85 45.55
N ARG A 737 16.17 1.92 46.71
CA ARG A 737 17.44 1.21 46.99
C ARG A 737 17.31 -0.30 46.80
N ARG A 738 16.18 -0.89 47.20
CA ARG A 738 15.92 -2.33 47.01
C ARG A 738 15.70 -2.66 45.53
N LEU A 739 14.89 -1.85 44.84
CA LEU A 739 14.60 -2.04 43.41
C LEU A 739 15.87 -1.94 42.54
N ARG A 740 16.79 -1.02 42.85
CA ARG A 740 18.06 -0.87 42.11
C ARG A 740 18.93 -2.13 42.11
N ARG A 741 18.83 -3.00 43.12
CA ARG A 741 19.64 -4.23 43.18
C ARG A 741 19.30 -5.23 42.08
N VAL A 742 18.07 -5.16 41.55
CA VAL A 742 17.54 -6.10 40.57
C VAL A 742 17.13 -5.42 39.26
N TRP A 743 17.17 -4.08 39.21
CA TRP A 743 16.76 -3.34 38.02
C TRP A 743 17.93 -3.15 37.06
N PRO A 744 17.78 -3.50 35.76
CA PRO A 744 18.83 -3.33 34.77
C PRO A 744 18.98 -1.85 34.44
N LEU A 745 19.85 -1.15 35.18
CA LEU A 745 20.24 0.24 34.90
C LEU A 745 21.48 0.22 34.01
N PRO A 746 21.37 0.65 32.75
CA PRO A 746 22.54 0.86 31.92
C PRO A 746 23.41 1.95 32.56
N PRO A 747 24.75 1.87 32.45
CA PRO A 747 25.68 2.84 33.02
C PRO A 747 25.28 4.31 32.77
#